data_AF-A0A419VWK8-F1
#
_entry.id   AF-A0A419VWK8-F1
#
_cell.length_a   1.000
_cell.length_b   1.000
_cell.length_c   1.000
_cell.angle_alpha   90.00
_cell.angle_beta   90.00
_cell.angle_gamma   90.00
#
_symmetry.space_group_name_H-M   'P 1'
#
loop_
_entity.id
_entity.type
_entity.pdbx_description
1 polymer ?
#
loop_
_entity_poly.entity_id
_entity_poly.type
_entity_poly.pdbx_seq_one_letter_code
_entity_poly.pdbx_strand_id
1 'polypeptide(L)'
;MYEGIIETLVKLFAIITDYRNRLSSENMALVESYLKENFNRELVDKYLTMYRDFVTYYHVDHREFFYKDEGEGERFINKKYLTHICTDISFNYDLNVRFMIVTQLFNFINKAKGLNIEDLKMVHIVAMGLNINPKEYDNFYRFALFSISKVKEKSWLFVVNGTEEYEHKEVKHLYRENQKVDIEFIRIPSINTLFFKYTGPRNLYLNGHRLVNQRLYIFPPGGVLKTSRIIPIYYSTVMTRFIQNVGKPMIVFNAEAVEYRFNKRVYGLHELSFQERSGDLVGILGGSGVGKTTLLNVLNGKLKPSGGKITINGYDIHDPENEDKLTGVIGYVPQDDLLLEELTVYQNLRFNALFCFSDADDEKIEQIIEQTLTDFDLVEARDLVVGNPLKKILSGGQRKRLNIALELMREPSMLFVDEPTSGLSSADSEKVMYLLKRQCLKGKLVFANIHQPSSDIYKLFDRIIVMDKGGRVVFFGNPMESITYFKHQANYINPDESECLSCGNVKTEQPLRIIEARMVDPFGKSIRRRKVSPQEWYQSYREKVEPRVIDFMKANPVKKEKFPDVLFKKPKWWTQFKLYLQRDFASKRSNRQYLAIALLEAPILAVILGFFTKFSFQGKYIFSENDNIPAYLFMSVVVALFIGLSISAEEIFKDRKIRKREEFLNLSKGAYFASKIILLFLLSAFQVLTFVLVGNYLLEIKSLTFEMWVILFSTACFANLLGLNLSAGLDSAVAIYVMIPFLLVPQLLLSGVIVDFNKMNYSIASYDHTPLIGDAMVSRWSYEALAVNQYTNNSYRKHFFDQELEKNSWGFATYYFLPELEKLVNAHKSLEEANKTDEADLLKPLLYNSFSQVNSVMHPSDSIFAATQLLQENAADLPYPTLKDYLASAKKRYQKIYNEANDALNAKYELLLQSFKGDSEKLQEFKDKYTNKKLELLLRDKYSQNKIYISQNLIHQGDEPIYRLPFENNGRAHFYAAYKFVGPLKIPTIIFNALFIWLFTALLAVTLYFDVLRKVLTAIQRWRETRQAELRDRIFYNPMAFMKSDRKRKFRQAPTQKTP
;
A
#
# COMPACT_ATOMS: atom_id res chain seq x y z
N MET A 1 -11.39 -3.44 -42.37
CA MET A 1 -11.20 -2.11 -42.99
C MET A 1 -12.57 -1.46 -43.05
N TYR A 2 -12.76 -0.27 -42.47
CA TYR A 2 -14.08 0.38 -42.39
C TYR A 2 -14.60 0.72 -43.80
N GLU A 3 -15.90 0.52 -44.05
CA GLU A 3 -16.55 0.74 -45.36
C GLU A 3 -16.24 2.13 -45.94
N GLY A 4 -16.26 3.16 -45.08
CA GLY A 4 -15.94 4.54 -45.47
C GLY A 4 -14.49 4.77 -45.97
N ILE A 5 -13.51 3.97 -45.54
CA ILE A 5 -12.12 4.10 -46.05
C ILE A 5 -12.05 3.61 -47.50
N ILE A 6 -12.79 2.54 -47.82
CA ILE A 6 -12.80 1.95 -49.15
C ILE A 6 -13.53 2.87 -50.12
N GLU A 7 -14.69 3.39 -49.74
CA GLU A 7 -15.41 4.40 -50.53
C GLU A 7 -14.51 5.61 -50.83
N THR A 8 -13.75 6.05 -49.84
CA THR A 8 -12.79 7.15 -49.99
C THR A 8 -11.67 6.81 -50.97
N LEU A 9 -11.09 5.61 -50.87
CA LEU A 9 -10.07 5.13 -51.81
C LEU A 9 -10.61 5.06 -53.23
N VAL A 10 -11.84 4.56 -53.40
CA VAL A 10 -12.51 4.47 -54.71
C VAL A 10 -12.75 5.86 -55.30
N LYS A 11 -13.18 6.85 -54.49
CA LYS A 11 -13.28 8.26 -54.91
C LYS A 11 -11.93 8.82 -55.37
N LEU A 12 -10.87 8.59 -54.59
CA LEU A 12 -9.53 9.08 -54.92
C LEU A 12 -8.96 8.40 -56.18
N PHE A 13 -9.18 7.09 -56.36
CA PHE A 13 -8.82 6.42 -57.60
C PHE A 13 -9.57 7.00 -58.79
N ALA A 14 -10.87 7.23 -58.69
CA ALA A 14 -11.67 7.81 -59.77
C ALA A 14 -11.17 9.21 -60.19
N ILE A 15 -10.70 10.01 -59.22
CA ILE A 15 -10.11 11.34 -59.47
C ILE A 15 -8.76 11.24 -60.19
N ILE A 16 -7.94 10.24 -59.88
CA ILE A 16 -6.60 10.06 -60.47
C ILE A 16 -6.68 9.48 -61.89
N THR A 17 -7.75 8.76 -62.24
CA THR A 17 -7.84 8.07 -63.53
C THR A 17 -8.02 9.01 -64.74
N ASP A 18 -7.16 8.79 -65.73
CA ASP A 18 -7.19 9.28 -67.11
C ASP A 18 -8.50 9.16 -67.91
N TYR A 19 -9.32 10.21 -68.09
CA TYR A 19 -10.49 10.13 -68.99
C TYR A 19 -10.16 10.25 -70.49
N ARG A 20 -9.12 10.99 -70.91
CA ARG A 20 -8.82 11.23 -72.34
C ARG A 20 -8.40 9.95 -73.07
N ASN A 21 -7.79 8.99 -72.39
CA ASN A 21 -7.70 7.61 -72.87
C ASN A 21 -8.95 6.84 -72.43
N ARG A 22 -10.02 6.95 -73.24
CA ARG A 22 -11.30 6.21 -73.15
C ARG A 22 -11.21 5.03 -72.17
N LEU A 23 -11.78 5.18 -70.97
CA LEU A 23 -12.22 4.09 -70.07
C LEU A 23 -11.48 2.77 -70.37
N SER A 24 -10.15 2.76 -70.27
CA SER A 24 -9.41 1.65 -70.86
C SER A 24 -9.78 0.41 -70.04
N SER A 25 -10.07 -0.69 -70.72
CA SER A 25 -10.26 -2.00 -70.09
C SER A 25 -9.11 -2.31 -69.12
N GLU A 26 -7.93 -1.72 -69.35
CA GLU A 26 -6.75 -1.80 -68.48
C GLU A 26 -6.91 -1.09 -67.12
N ASN A 27 -7.40 0.16 -67.07
CA ASN A 27 -7.60 0.88 -65.80
C ASN A 27 -8.73 0.27 -64.97
N MET A 28 -9.79 -0.19 -65.63
CA MET A 28 -10.87 -0.92 -64.95
C MET A 28 -10.38 -2.30 -64.46
N ALA A 29 -9.61 -3.03 -65.26
CA ALA A 29 -8.99 -4.29 -64.84
C ALA A 29 -7.98 -4.08 -63.68
N LEU A 30 -7.31 -2.93 -63.60
CA LEU A 30 -6.42 -2.55 -62.51
C LEU A 30 -7.18 -2.38 -61.18
N VAL A 31 -8.25 -1.60 -61.18
CA VAL A 31 -9.12 -1.40 -60.00
C VAL A 31 -9.83 -2.70 -59.62
N GLU A 32 -10.36 -3.43 -60.59
CA GLU A 32 -10.98 -4.74 -60.38
C GLU A 32 -10.00 -5.76 -59.81
N SER A 33 -8.77 -5.82 -60.33
CA SER A 33 -7.72 -6.69 -59.80
C SER A 33 -7.34 -6.29 -58.37
N TYR A 34 -7.24 -5.00 -58.06
CA TYR A 34 -7.01 -4.52 -56.70
C TYR A 34 -8.15 -4.89 -55.75
N LEU A 35 -9.40 -4.72 -56.18
CA LEU A 35 -10.57 -5.05 -55.36
C LEU A 35 -10.69 -6.58 -55.16
N LYS A 36 -10.45 -7.39 -56.19
CA LYS A 36 -10.47 -8.86 -56.12
C LYS A 36 -9.39 -9.43 -55.20
N GLU A 37 -8.25 -8.76 -55.09
CA GLU A 37 -7.18 -9.15 -54.16
C GLU A 37 -7.58 -8.95 -52.69
N ASN A 38 -8.51 -8.03 -52.40
CA ASN A 38 -8.82 -7.60 -51.04
C ASN A 38 -10.26 -7.91 -50.57
N PHE A 39 -11.19 -8.22 -51.49
CA PHE A 39 -12.63 -8.32 -51.19
C PHE A 39 -13.33 -9.50 -51.87
N ASN A 40 -14.52 -9.86 -51.36
CA ASN A 40 -15.39 -10.86 -51.97
C ASN A 40 -16.07 -10.32 -53.25
N ARG A 41 -16.60 -11.22 -54.08
CA ARG A 41 -17.14 -10.85 -55.41
C ARG A 41 -18.27 -9.82 -55.34
N GLU A 42 -19.17 -9.94 -54.35
CA GLU A 42 -20.30 -9.02 -54.17
C GLU A 42 -19.86 -7.59 -53.84
N LEU A 43 -18.87 -7.42 -52.94
CA LEU A 43 -18.30 -6.11 -52.64
C LEU A 43 -17.46 -5.56 -53.79
N VAL A 44 -16.73 -6.42 -54.50
CA VAL A 44 -15.99 -6.03 -55.71
C VAL A 44 -16.94 -5.41 -56.73
N ASP A 45 -18.08 -6.05 -56.99
CA ASP A 45 -19.08 -5.55 -57.94
C ASP A 45 -19.72 -4.24 -57.45
N LYS A 46 -20.05 -4.13 -56.15
CA LYS A 46 -20.55 -2.89 -55.52
C LYS A 46 -19.56 -1.73 -55.71
N TYR A 47 -18.30 -1.92 -55.34
CA TYR A 47 -17.27 -0.87 -55.40
C TYR A 47 -16.81 -0.55 -56.83
N LEU A 48 -16.84 -1.53 -57.75
CA LEU A 48 -16.61 -1.27 -59.17
C LEU A 48 -17.72 -0.42 -59.79
N THR A 49 -18.97 -0.67 -59.40
CA THR A 49 -20.11 0.15 -59.82
C THR A 49 -19.95 1.57 -59.28
N MET A 50 -19.68 1.70 -57.98
CA MET A 50 -19.40 2.99 -57.34
C MET A 50 -18.22 3.73 -57.97
N TYR A 51 -17.16 3.02 -58.35
CA TYR A 51 -16.03 3.59 -59.09
C TYR A 51 -16.46 4.16 -60.45
N ARG A 52 -17.27 3.43 -61.23
CA ARG A 52 -17.79 3.92 -62.52
C ARG A 52 -18.65 5.15 -62.33
N ASP A 53 -19.53 5.15 -61.33
CA ASP A 53 -20.41 6.27 -61.04
C ASP A 53 -19.58 7.51 -60.71
N PHE A 54 -18.55 7.38 -59.89
CA PHE A 54 -17.65 8.49 -59.59
C PHE A 54 -16.80 8.94 -60.77
N VAL A 55 -16.27 8.02 -61.60
CA VAL A 55 -15.55 8.41 -62.82
C VAL A 55 -16.46 9.21 -63.75
N THR A 56 -17.71 8.78 -63.91
CA THR A 56 -18.71 9.48 -64.74
C THR A 56 -19.03 10.85 -64.17
N TYR A 57 -19.34 10.90 -62.87
CA TYR A 57 -19.65 12.14 -62.16
C TYR A 57 -18.51 13.18 -62.22
N TYR A 58 -17.26 12.75 -62.00
CA TYR A 58 -16.12 13.67 -61.94
C TYR A 58 -15.59 14.08 -63.33
N HIS A 59 -15.66 13.21 -64.34
CA HIS A 59 -15.06 13.48 -65.66
C HIS A 59 -16.06 13.82 -66.77
N VAL A 60 -17.35 13.49 -66.63
CA VAL A 60 -18.40 13.73 -67.64
C VAL A 60 -19.32 14.88 -67.22
N ASP A 61 -19.99 14.77 -66.07
CA ASP A 61 -21.06 15.71 -65.68
C ASP A 61 -20.54 17.06 -65.13
N HIS A 62 -19.31 17.07 -64.62
CA HIS A 62 -18.73 18.23 -63.95
C HIS A 62 -17.37 18.65 -64.50
N ARG A 63 -17.14 18.40 -65.78
CA ARG A 63 -15.85 18.64 -66.45
C ARG A 63 -15.35 20.09 -66.30
N GLU A 64 -16.22 21.08 -66.44
CA GLU A 64 -15.91 22.51 -66.23
C GLU A 64 -15.62 22.86 -64.77
N PHE A 65 -16.20 22.09 -63.84
CA PHE A 65 -16.06 22.31 -62.41
C PHE A 65 -14.74 21.76 -61.88
N PHE A 66 -14.23 20.68 -62.49
CA PHE A 66 -13.01 20.01 -62.07
C PHE A 66 -11.80 20.43 -62.89
N TYR A 67 -11.92 20.79 -64.18
CA TYR A 67 -10.79 21.15 -65.04
C TYR A 67 -10.99 22.54 -65.66
N LYS A 68 -10.01 23.43 -65.52
CA LYS A 68 -9.99 24.71 -66.26
C LYS A 68 -9.37 24.52 -67.65
N ASP A 69 -10.07 24.97 -68.69
CA ASP A 69 -9.54 25.08 -70.06
C ASP A 69 -8.60 26.29 -70.16
N GLU A 70 -7.31 26.07 -69.91
CA GLU A 70 -6.24 26.90 -70.49
C GLU A 70 -5.28 25.96 -71.23
N GLY A 71 -4.82 26.41 -72.40
CA GLY A 71 -4.28 25.58 -73.49
C GLY A 71 -3.20 24.55 -73.14
N GLU A 72 -3.16 23.50 -73.98
CA GLU A 72 -2.14 22.45 -74.09
C GLU A 72 -1.43 22.01 -72.80
N GLY A 73 -2.07 21.06 -72.10
CA GLY A 73 -1.32 19.95 -71.49
C GLY A 73 -1.26 19.88 -69.97
N GLU A 74 -1.94 20.74 -69.21
CA GLU A 74 -1.97 20.61 -67.74
C GLU A 74 -3.37 20.35 -67.18
N ARG A 75 -3.58 19.18 -66.57
CA ARG A 75 -4.80 18.88 -65.78
C ARG A 75 -4.76 19.60 -64.44
N PHE A 76 -5.59 20.62 -64.25
CA PHE A 76 -5.79 21.25 -62.94
C PHE A 76 -7.13 20.87 -62.32
N ILE A 77 -7.11 20.01 -61.29
CA ILE A 77 -8.29 19.65 -60.49
C ILE A 77 -8.68 20.78 -59.54
N ASN A 78 -9.98 21.08 -59.43
CA ASN A 78 -10.50 22.09 -58.52
C ASN A 78 -10.08 21.84 -57.06
N LYS A 79 -9.13 22.66 -56.61
CA LYS A 79 -8.46 22.57 -55.31
C LYS A 79 -9.46 22.58 -54.14
N LYS A 80 -10.59 23.29 -54.22
CA LYS A 80 -11.55 23.40 -53.10
C LYS A 80 -12.22 22.07 -52.75
N TYR A 81 -12.59 21.27 -53.74
CA TYR A 81 -13.31 20.01 -53.51
C TYR A 81 -12.37 18.89 -53.05
N LEU A 82 -11.18 18.80 -53.64
CA LEU A 82 -10.14 17.88 -53.19
C LEU A 82 -9.70 18.23 -51.75
N THR A 83 -9.64 19.52 -51.43
CA THR A 83 -9.42 19.98 -50.04
C THR A 83 -10.53 19.47 -49.14
N HIS A 84 -11.82 19.61 -49.51
CA HIS A 84 -12.96 19.11 -48.72
C HIS A 84 -12.85 17.61 -48.38
N ILE A 85 -12.62 16.76 -49.40
CA ILE A 85 -12.42 15.32 -49.19
C ILE A 85 -11.24 15.07 -48.27
N CYS A 86 -10.11 15.76 -48.49
CA CYS A 86 -8.94 15.58 -47.64
C CYS A 86 -9.18 16.07 -46.20
N THR A 87 -9.91 17.16 -45.99
CA THR A 87 -10.31 17.63 -44.65
C THR A 87 -11.20 16.61 -43.95
N ASP A 88 -12.21 16.06 -44.63
CA ASP A 88 -13.08 15.02 -44.08
C ASP A 88 -12.26 13.80 -43.66
N ILE A 89 -11.29 13.39 -44.48
CA ILE A 89 -10.40 12.28 -44.14
C ILE A 89 -9.50 12.63 -42.95
N SER A 90 -8.94 13.83 -42.95
CA SER A 90 -8.04 14.29 -41.89
C SER A 90 -8.74 14.51 -40.55
N PHE A 91 -10.05 14.75 -40.55
CA PHE A 91 -10.85 14.90 -39.35
C PHE A 91 -11.28 13.53 -38.79
N ASN A 92 -11.69 12.61 -39.67
CA ASN A 92 -12.26 11.33 -39.25
C ASN A 92 -11.24 10.20 -39.05
N TYR A 93 -10.05 10.30 -39.63
CA TYR A 93 -9.06 9.22 -39.62
C TYR A 93 -7.71 9.67 -39.05
N ASP A 94 -7.06 8.74 -38.33
CA ASP A 94 -5.74 8.94 -37.74
C ASP A 94 -4.63 9.03 -38.81
N LEU A 95 -3.44 9.43 -38.38
CA LEU A 95 -2.30 9.61 -39.30
C LEU A 95 -1.86 8.28 -39.95
N ASN A 96 -2.05 7.14 -39.28
CA ASN A 96 -1.74 5.81 -39.84
C ASN A 96 -2.60 5.51 -41.07
N VAL A 97 -3.92 5.70 -40.95
CA VAL A 97 -4.85 5.47 -42.06
C VAL A 97 -4.56 6.43 -43.21
N ARG A 98 -4.15 7.67 -42.93
CA ARG A 98 -3.74 8.63 -43.98
C ARG A 98 -2.52 8.15 -44.78
N PHE A 99 -1.47 7.67 -44.10
CA PHE A 99 -0.32 7.06 -44.78
C PHE A 99 -0.70 5.77 -45.52
N MET A 100 -1.63 4.99 -44.99
CA MET A 100 -2.17 3.81 -45.69
C MET A 100 -2.86 4.19 -46.99
N ILE A 101 -3.66 5.26 -47.01
CA ILE A 101 -4.31 5.77 -48.22
C ILE A 101 -3.26 6.15 -49.27
N VAL A 102 -2.26 6.97 -48.88
CA VAL A 102 -1.17 7.38 -49.78
C VAL A 102 -0.37 6.18 -50.30
N THR A 103 -0.15 5.16 -49.47
CA THR A 103 0.49 3.90 -49.86
C THR A 103 -0.28 3.19 -50.97
N GLN A 104 -1.61 3.12 -50.86
CA GLN A 104 -2.44 2.49 -51.89
C GLN A 104 -2.45 3.31 -53.18
N LEU A 105 -2.41 4.64 -53.10
CA LEU A 105 -2.27 5.50 -54.29
C LEU A 105 -0.95 5.23 -55.03
N PHE A 106 0.17 5.09 -54.31
CA PHE A 106 1.45 4.73 -54.93
C PHE A 106 1.44 3.33 -55.54
N ASN A 107 0.85 2.35 -54.84
CA ASN A 107 0.71 0.99 -55.38
C ASN A 107 -0.16 0.97 -56.66
N PHE A 108 -1.19 1.82 -56.73
CA PHE A 108 -2.05 1.97 -57.90
C PHE A 108 -1.27 2.55 -59.09
N ILE A 109 -0.53 3.64 -58.89
CA ILE A 109 0.31 4.26 -59.93
C ILE A 109 1.38 3.30 -60.44
N ASN A 110 2.02 2.53 -59.54
CA ASN A 110 3.08 1.58 -59.94
C ASN A 110 2.56 0.40 -60.78
N LYS A 111 1.26 0.09 -60.72
CA LYS A 111 0.63 -0.99 -61.47
C LYS A 111 0.13 -0.52 -62.85
N ALA A 112 -0.19 0.77 -63.00
CA ALA A 112 -0.44 1.40 -64.29
C ALA A 112 0.88 1.53 -65.06
N LYS A 113 0.96 0.99 -66.29
CA LYS A 113 2.20 0.98 -67.08
C LYS A 113 2.56 2.39 -67.57
N GLY A 114 3.34 3.12 -66.77
CA GLY A 114 3.94 4.41 -67.13
C GLY A 114 3.78 5.45 -66.02
N LEU A 115 4.91 5.96 -65.49
CA LEU A 115 4.92 7.06 -64.53
C LEU A 115 4.59 8.38 -65.24
N ASN A 116 3.33 8.83 -65.19
CA ASN A 116 2.97 10.16 -65.64
C ASN A 116 3.28 11.20 -64.54
N ILE A 117 3.89 12.33 -64.91
CA ILE A 117 4.29 13.40 -63.97
C ILE A 117 3.05 14.02 -63.32
N GLU A 118 1.93 14.08 -64.05
CA GLU A 118 0.66 14.63 -63.55
C GLU A 118 0.09 13.81 -62.39
N ASP A 119 0.14 12.48 -62.46
CA ASP A 119 -0.39 11.59 -61.41
C ASP A 119 0.41 11.74 -60.10
N LEU A 120 1.71 12.03 -60.20
CA LEU A 120 2.56 12.30 -59.05
C LEU A 120 2.28 13.67 -58.41
N LYS A 121 2.02 14.71 -59.23
CA LYS A 121 1.57 16.03 -58.74
C LYS A 121 0.26 15.86 -57.96
N MET A 122 -0.66 15.01 -58.42
CA MET A 122 -1.94 14.74 -57.76
C MET A 122 -1.78 14.06 -56.40
N VAL A 123 -0.98 12.99 -56.31
CA VAL A 123 -0.71 12.32 -55.01
C VAL A 123 -0.04 13.28 -54.02
N HIS A 124 0.81 14.20 -54.50
CA HIS A 124 1.39 15.23 -53.65
C HIS A 124 0.33 16.17 -53.06
N ILE A 125 -0.61 16.65 -53.88
CA ILE A 125 -1.71 17.52 -53.41
C ILE A 125 -2.57 16.79 -52.38
N VAL A 126 -2.92 15.52 -52.64
CA VAL A 126 -3.68 14.69 -51.69
C VAL A 126 -2.92 14.52 -50.37
N ALA A 127 -1.62 14.17 -50.42
CA ALA A 127 -0.82 13.99 -49.21
C ALA A 127 -0.72 15.27 -48.36
N MET A 128 -0.56 16.44 -49.01
CA MET A 128 -0.57 17.73 -48.31
C MET A 128 -1.95 18.03 -47.70
N GLY A 129 -3.05 17.74 -48.43
CA GLY A 129 -4.41 17.87 -47.93
C GLY A 129 -4.70 16.98 -46.72
N LEU A 130 -4.08 15.80 -46.65
CA LEU A 130 -4.16 14.88 -45.50
C LEU A 130 -3.33 15.32 -44.29
N ASN A 131 -2.67 16.48 -44.38
CA ASN A 131 -1.80 17.04 -43.35
C ASN A 131 -0.59 16.14 -43.02
N ILE A 132 -0.01 15.50 -44.05
CA ILE A 132 1.24 14.72 -43.91
C ILE A 132 2.44 15.67 -43.98
N ASN A 133 3.40 15.49 -43.07
CA ASN A 133 4.60 16.33 -43.03
C ASN A 133 5.36 16.28 -44.38
N PRO A 134 5.68 17.43 -45.01
CA PRO A 134 6.39 17.48 -46.29
C PRO A 134 7.72 16.72 -46.30
N LYS A 135 8.46 16.73 -45.18
CA LYS A 135 9.73 16.01 -45.04
C LYS A 135 9.53 14.50 -45.05
N GLU A 136 8.48 14.02 -44.39
CA GLU A 136 8.15 12.60 -44.36
C GLU A 136 7.62 12.12 -45.72
N TYR A 137 6.76 12.92 -46.34
CA TYR A 137 6.25 12.65 -47.68
C TYR A 137 7.36 12.55 -48.73
N ASP A 138 8.31 13.50 -48.79
CA ASP A 138 9.40 13.48 -49.79
C ASP A 138 10.25 12.19 -49.68
N ASN A 139 10.59 11.78 -48.45
CA ASN A 139 11.34 10.54 -48.22
C ASN A 139 10.51 9.29 -48.56
N PHE A 140 9.22 9.27 -48.20
CA PHE A 140 8.32 8.16 -48.49
C PHE A 140 8.03 8.01 -49.98
N TYR A 141 7.78 9.12 -50.68
CA TYR A 141 7.64 9.20 -52.14
C TYR A 141 8.88 8.66 -52.86
N ARG A 142 10.08 9.10 -52.43
CA ARG A 142 11.35 8.62 -52.99
C ARG A 142 11.54 7.12 -52.79
N PHE A 143 11.19 6.61 -51.61
CA PHE A 143 11.25 5.18 -51.30
C PHE A 143 10.23 4.37 -52.10
N ALA A 144 9.00 4.88 -52.27
CA ALA A 144 7.94 4.15 -52.96
C ALA A 144 8.24 3.92 -54.44
N LEU A 145 8.71 4.97 -55.14
CA LEU A 145 8.82 4.95 -56.61
C LEU A 145 10.25 4.80 -57.14
N PHE A 146 11.27 5.10 -56.34
CA PHE A 146 12.66 5.04 -56.79
C PHE A 146 13.50 4.06 -55.96
N SER A 147 14.77 3.91 -56.33
CA SER A 147 15.76 3.17 -55.53
C SER A 147 15.97 3.84 -54.16
N ILE A 148 16.24 3.02 -53.15
CA ILE A 148 16.53 3.43 -51.78
C ILE A 148 17.68 4.45 -51.67
N SER A 149 18.58 4.49 -52.66
CA SER A 149 19.67 5.46 -52.76
C SER A 149 19.17 6.91 -52.95
N LYS A 150 17.98 7.14 -53.50
CA LYS A 150 17.43 8.49 -53.73
C LYS A 150 16.76 9.11 -52.50
N VAL A 151 16.52 8.34 -51.44
CA VAL A 151 15.93 8.83 -50.18
C VAL A 151 16.96 9.70 -49.45
N LYS A 152 16.56 10.89 -48.99
CA LYS A 152 17.46 11.87 -48.36
C LYS A 152 17.87 11.43 -46.96
N GLU A 153 16.91 10.97 -46.16
CA GLU A 153 17.15 10.55 -44.78
C GLU A 153 17.57 9.09 -44.69
N LYS A 154 18.88 8.82 -44.69
CA LYS A 154 19.44 7.47 -44.61
C LYS A 154 19.16 6.77 -43.27
N SER A 155 19.00 7.54 -42.19
CA SER A 155 18.68 7.04 -40.85
C SER A 155 17.36 6.26 -40.75
N TRP A 156 16.43 6.50 -41.69
CA TRP A 156 15.10 5.88 -41.75
C TRP A 156 15.07 4.60 -42.57
N LEU A 157 16.20 4.21 -43.18
CA LEU A 157 16.30 3.10 -44.10
C LEU A 157 16.96 1.89 -43.46
N PHE A 158 16.48 0.70 -43.82
CA PHE A 158 17.09 -0.57 -43.44
C PHE A 158 17.01 -1.56 -44.59
N VAL A 159 18.10 -2.28 -44.85
CA VAL A 159 18.20 -3.24 -45.96
C VAL A 159 18.62 -4.60 -45.43
N VAL A 160 17.94 -5.64 -45.93
CA VAL A 160 18.34 -7.03 -45.71
C VAL A 160 18.61 -7.68 -47.06
N ASN A 161 19.85 -8.10 -47.27
CA ASN A 161 20.27 -8.77 -48.50
C ASN A 161 21.36 -9.83 -48.24
N GLY A 162 21.76 -10.52 -49.31
CA GLY A 162 22.81 -11.54 -49.27
C GLY A 162 24.22 -11.05 -49.58
N THR A 163 24.49 -9.74 -49.59
CA THR A 163 25.82 -9.18 -49.87
C THR A 163 26.47 -8.71 -48.56
N GLU A 164 27.71 -9.13 -48.29
CA GLU A 164 28.41 -8.81 -47.02
C GLU A 164 28.61 -7.30 -46.81
N GLU A 165 29.00 -6.59 -47.87
CA GLU A 165 29.12 -5.13 -47.85
C GLU A 165 27.98 -4.51 -48.66
N TYR A 166 27.43 -3.41 -48.12
CA TYR A 166 26.42 -2.59 -48.79
C TYR A 166 27.04 -1.24 -49.18
N GLU A 167 26.85 -0.82 -50.44
CA GLU A 167 27.51 0.36 -51.04
C GLU A 167 27.32 1.66 -50.24
N HIS A 168 26.24 1.76 -49.45
CA HIS A 168 25.93 2.93 -48.63
C HIS A 168 26.07 2.63 -47.13
N LYS A 169 27.25 2.93 -46.55
CA LYS A 169 27.55 2.73 -45.11
C LYS A 169 26.61 3.46 -44.13
N GLU A 170 25.91 4.49 -44.59
CA GLU A 170 24.94 5.27 -43.79
C GLU A 170 23.58 4.56 -43.63
N VAL A 171 23.28 3.57 -44.48
CA VAL A 171 22.03 2.79 -44.42
C VAL A 171 22.24 1.59 -43.50
N LYS A 172 21.31 1.37 -42.58
CA LYS A 172 21.39 0.23 -41.67
C LYS A 172 21.23 -1.07 -42.48
N HIS A 173 22.16 -2.00 -42.36
CA HIS A 173 22.21 -3.21 -43.19
C HIS A 173 22.28 -4.48 -42.33
N LEU A 174 21.61 -5.54 -42.78
CA LEU A 174 21.68 -6.87 -42.21
C LEU A 174 22.04 -7.89 -43.29
N TYR A 175 23.29 -8.36 -43.22
CA TYR A 175 23.78 -9.46 -44.03
C TYR A 175 23.14 -10.80 -43.61
N ARG A 176 22.68 -11.57 -44.59
CA ARG A 176 22.25 -12.96 -44.42
C ARG A 176 22.85 -13.84 -45.51
N GLU A 177 23.71 -14.75 -45.10
CA GLU A 177 24.27 -15.76 -46.00
C GLU A 177 23.14 -16.53 -46.72
N ASN A 178 23.28 -16.74 -48.03
CA ASN A 178 22.28 -17.39 -48.90
C ASN A 178 20.96 -16.64 -49.16
N GLN A 179 20.82 -15.37 -48.74
CA GLN A 179 19.66 -14.56 -49.06
C GLN A 179 19.66 -14.09 -50.51
N LYS A 180 18.72 -14.60 -51.31
CA LYS A 180 18.54 -14.26 -52.74
C LYS A 180 17.42 -13.24 -53.01
N VAL A 181 16.96 -12.55 -51.97
CA VAL A 181 15.89 -11.54 -52.05
C VAL A 181 16.32 -10.32 -51.27
N ASP A 182 16.24 -9.17 -51.91
CA ASP A 182 16.56 -7.89 -51.30
C ASP A 182 15.29 -7.29 -50.72
N ILE A 183 15.32 -7.01 -49.42
CA ILE A 183 14.18 -6.44 -48.70
C ILE A 183 14.60 -5.06 -48.19
N GLU A 184 13.89 -4.06 -48.66
CA GLU A 184 14.13 -2.66 -48.35
C GLU A 184 13.03 -2.16 -47.42
N PHE A 185 13.41 -1.53 -46.31
CA PHE A 185 12.50 -0.98 -45.30
C PHE A 185 12.68 0.54 -45.18
N ILE A 186 11.58 1.24 -44.93
CA ILE A 186 11.56 2.62 -44.47
C ILE A 186 10.72 2.74 -43.19
N ARG A 187 11.25 3.43 -42.17
CA ARG A 187 10.49 3.82 -40.98
C ARG A 187 9.99 5.25 -41.13
N ILE A 188 8.69 5.45 -40.94
CA ILE A 188 8.13 6.80 -40.81
C ILE A 188 8.06 7.16 -39.33
N PRO A 189 8.80 8.19 -38.85
CA PRO A 189 8.88 8.52 -37.43
C PRO A 189 7.55 8.93 -36.79
N SER A 190 6.74 9.75 -37.46
CA SER A 190 5.47 10.26 -36.93
C SER A 190 4.46 9.17 -36.55
N ILE A 191 4.37 8.13 -37.38
CA ILE A 191 3.46 6.99 -37.19
C ILE A 191 4.14 5.73 -36.66
N ASN A 192 5.47 5.79 -36.49
CA ASN A 192 6.31 4.68 -36.06
C ASN A 192 6.04 3.35 -36.79
N THR A 193 5.69 3.42 -38.07
CA THR A 193 5.32 2.27 -38.90
C THR A 193 6.44 1.96 -39.89
N LEU A 194 6.67 0.67 -40.11
CA LEU A 194 7.62 0.17 -41.09
C LEU A 194 6.87 -0.15 -42.39
N PHE A 195 7.34 0.44 -43.48
CA PHE A 195 6.95 0.04 -44.82
C PHE A 195 8.10 -0.70 -45.46
N PHE A 196 7.79 -1.65 -46.34
CA PHE A 196 8.80 -2.41 -47.05
C PHE A 196 8.36 -2.73 -48.46
N LYS A 197 9.36 -2.96 -49.30
CA LYS A 197 9.22 -3.57 -50.61
C LYS A 197 10.33 -4.59 -50.77
N TYR A 198 10.12 -5.58 -51.63
CA TYR A 198 11.14 -6.59 -51.90
C TYR A 198 11.38 -6.71 -53.39
N THR A 199 12.62 -7.07 -53.74
CA THR A 199 13.05 -7.39 -55.10
C THR A 199 13.80 -8.72 -55.10
N GLY A 200 13.40 -9.66 -55.96
CA GLY A 200 14.15 -10.89 -56.14
C GLY A 200 13.40 -11.99 -56.88
N PRO A 201 14.10 -13.06 -57.30
CA PRO A 201 13.53 -14.18 -58.03
C PRO A 201 12.71 -15.16 -57.16
N ARG A 202 12.78 -15.06 -55.82
CA ARG A 202 12.05 -15.96 -54.90
C ARG A 202 10.84 -15.29 -54.29
N ASN A 203 9.79 -16.10 -54.05
CA ASN A 203 8.58 -15.65 -53.37
C ASN A 203 8.88 -15.34 -51.90
N LEU A 204 8.49 -14.14 -51.46
CA LEU A 204 8.50 -13.74 -50.07
C LEU A 204 7.08 -13.89 -49.49
N TYR A 205 6.97 -14.36 -48.26
CA TYR A 205 5.71 -14.53 -47.55
C TYR A 205 5.69 -13.64 -46.31
N LEU A 206 4.62 -12.89 -46.10
CA LEU A 206 4.33 -12.17 -44.86
C LEU A 206 3.21 -12.88 -44.12
N ASN A 207 3.49 -13.41 -42.93
CA ASN A 207 2.52 -14.18 -42.13
C ASN A 207 1.82 -15.28 -42.96
N GLY A 208 2.58 -15.97 -43.81
CA GLY A 208 2.08 -17.03 -44.70
C GLY A 208 1.47 -16.56 -46.03
N HIS A 209 1.20 -15.26 -46.22
CA HIS A 209 0.66 -14.74 -47.50
C HIS A 209 1.76 -14.38 -48.49
N ARG A 210 1.62 -14.86 -49.74
CA ARG A 210 2.57 -14.55 -50.82
C ARG A 210 2.51 -13.08 -51.20
N LEU A 211 3.67 -12.43 -51.20
CA LEU A 211 3.81 -11.02 -51.58
C LEU A 211 4.12 -10.87 -53.08
N VAL A 212 3.76 -9.72 -53.64
CA VAL A 212 4.06 -9.32 -55.02
C VAL A 212 5.33 -8.48 -55.05
N ASN A 213 6.20 -8.77 -56.02
CA ASN A 213 7.49 -8.10 -56.20
C ASN A 213 7.30 -6.58 -56.45
N GLN A 214 8.16 -5.73 -55.89
CA GLN A 214 8.14 -4.26 -55.97
C GLN A 214 6.86 -3.54 -55.50
N ARG A 215 5.94 -4.24 -54.83
CA ARG A 215 4.78 -3.61 -54.18
C ARG A 215 5.14 -3.11 -52.79
N LEU A 216 4.55 -1.98 -52.40
CA LEU A 216 4.75 -1.40 -51.07
C LEU A 216 3.78 -2.02 -50.07
N TYR A 217 4.33 -2.60 -49.02
CA TYR A 217 3.59 -3.25 -47.94
C TYR A 217 3.88 -2.60 -46.60
N ILE A 218 2.90 -2.65 -45.71
CA ILE A 218 3.09 -2.34 -44.29
C ILE A 218 3.64 -3.59 -43.61
N PHE A 219 4.70 -3.45 -42.81
CA PHE A 219 5.18 -4.53 -41.96
C PHE A 219 4.54 -4.41 -40.58
N PRO A 220 3.49 -5.21 -40.26
CA PRO A 220 2.77 -5.06 -39.01
C PRO A 220 3.60 -5.53 -37.80
N PRO A 221 3.34 -4.99 -36.59
CA PRO A 221 3.90 -5.53 -35.35
C PRO A 221 3.63 -7.03 -35.21
N GLY A 222 4.67 -7.80 -34.86
CA GLY A 222 4.59 -9.27 -34.80
C GLY A 222 4.67 -9.97 -36.15
N GLY A 223 4.76 -9.22 -37.26
CA GLY A 223 4.90 -9.76 -38.60
C GLY A 223 6.19 -10.56 -38.78
N VAL A 224 6.09 -11.64 -39.57
CA VAL A 224 7.23 -12.48 -39.92
C VAL A 224 7.33 -12.59 -41.44
N LEU A 225 8.49 -12.21 -41.97
CA LEU A 225 8.85 -12.42 -43.36
C LEU A 225 9.61 -13.73 -43.50
N LYS A 226 9.08 -14.65 -44.31
CA LYS A 226 9.67 -15.97 -44.55
C LYS A 226 9.86 -16.22 -46.04
N THR A 227 10.92 -16.96 -46.37
CA THR A 227 11.06 -17.66 -47.65
C THR A 227 11.38 -19.12 -47.37
N SER A 228 11.22 -20.00 -48.36
CA SER A 228 11.40 -21.46 -48.22
C SER A 228 12.78 -21.95 -47.74
N ARG A 229 13.82 -21.09 -47.66
CA ARG A 229 15.18 -21.48 -47.25
C ARG A 229 15.97 -20.40 -46.48
N ILE A 230 15.31 -19.41 -45.88
CA ILE A 230 16.00 -18.31 -45.18
C ILE A 230 15.49 -18.19 -43.74
N ILE A 231 16.36 -17.76 -42.84
CA ILE A 231 16.03 -17.41 -41.45
C ILE A 231 14.90 -16.36 -41.47
N PRO A 232 13.78 -16.60 -40.77
CA PRO A 232 12.68 -15.64 -40.72
C PRO A 232 13.14 -14.25 -40.24
N ILE A 233 12.65 -13.20 -40.88
CA ILE A 233 12.89 -11.82 -40.46
C ILE A 233 11.67 -11.36 -39.66
N TYR A 234 11.89 -11.08 -38.38
CA TYR A 234 10.85 -10.64 -37.46
C TYR A 234 10.77 -9.12 -37.42
N TYR A 235 9.55 -8.59 -37.26
CA TYR A 235 9.31 -7.16 -37.07
C TYR A 235 10.19 -6.52 -35.99
N SER A 236 10.31 -7.20 -34.84
CA SER A 236 11.10 -6.74 -33.71
C SER A 236 12.57 -6.53 -34.07
N THR A 237 13.16 -7.46 -34.83
CA THR A 237 14.56 -7.40 -35.25
C THR A 237 14.83 -6.15 -36.10
N VAL A 238 13.91 -5.82 -37.00
CA VAL A 238 14.00 -4.62 -37.85
C VAL A 238 13.78 -3.36 -37.03
N MET A 239 12.74 -3.34 -36.21
CA MET A 239 12.36 -2.17 -35.42
C MET A 239 13.41 -1.80 -34.35
N THR A 240 14.01 -2.77 -33.66
CA THR A 240 15.07 -2.52 -32.66
C THR A 240 16.27 -1.80 -33.29
N ARG A 241 16.62 -2.12 -34.54
CA ARG A 241 17.69 -1.41 -35.27
C ARG A 241 17.33 0.04 -35.57
N PHE A 242 16.04 0.36 -35.72
CA PHE A 242 15.58 1.74 -35.88
C PHE A 242 15.46 2.49 -34.56
N ILE A 243 15.09 1.82 -33.47
CA ILE A 243 14.98 2.41 -32.12
C ILE A 243 16.35 2.74 -31.53
N GLN A 244 17.41 2.05 -31.98
CA GLN A 244 18.80 2.45 -31.76
C GLN A 244 19.08 3.84 -32.37
N ASN A 245 18.64 4.88 -31.67
CA ASN A 245 19.11 6.24 -31.86
C ASN A 245 20.55 6.27 -31.35
N VAL A 246 21.48 6.67 -32.22
CA VAL A 246 22.89 6.88 -31.86
C VAL A 246 22.92 7.84 -30.66
N GLY A 247 23.40 7.35 -29.51
CA GLY A 247 23.68 8.18 -28.32
C GLY A 247 22.76 8.05 -27.10
N LYS A 248 21.64 7.31 -27.14
CA LYS A 248 20.85 7.03 -25.91
C LYS A 248 21.35 5.77 -25.20
N PRO A 249 21.61 5.80 -23.87
CA PRO A 249 22.03 4.62 -23.13
C PRO A 249 20.93 3.55 -23.15
N MET A 250 21.28 2.31 -23.50
CA MET A 250 20.34 1.19 -23.47
C MET A 250 20.38 0.48 -22.12
N ILE A 251 19.24 -0.04 -21.70
CA ILE A 251 19.15 -1.01 -20.61
C ILE A 251 19.45 -2.40 -21.16
N VAL A 252 20.43 -3.07 -20.55
CA VAL A 252 20.75 -4.48 -20.71
C VAL A 252 20.42 -5.17 -19.39
N PHE A 253 19.42 -6.05 -19.41
CA PHE A 253 19.05 -6.89 -18.29
C PHE A 253 19.70 -8.26 -18.46
N ASN A 254 20.41 -8.73 -17.44
CA ASN A 254 21.17 -9.97 -17.51
C ASN A 254 20.97 -10.81 -16.25
N ALA A 255 20.37 -11.97 -16.42
CA ALA A 255 20.19 -13.00 -15.40
C ALA A 255 21.19 -14.15 -15.69
N GLU A 256 22.10 -14.41 -14.76
CA GLU A 256 23.15 -15.42 -14.93
C GLU A 256 23.00 -16.50 -13.84
N ALA A 257 22.70 -17.73 -14.27
CA ALA A 257 22.53 -18.92 -13.42
C ALA A 257 21.61 -18.69 -12.21
N VAL A 258 20.50 -17.97 -12.41
CA VAL A 258 19.63 -17.53 -11.32
C VAL A 258 18.82 -18.69 -10.77
N GLU A 259 18.92 -18.93 -9.47
CA GLU A 259 18.21 -19.98 -8.74
C GLU A 259 17.52 -19.38 -7.50
N TYR A 260 16.33 -19.88 -7.12
CA TYR A 260 15.65 -19.46 -5.90
C TYR A 260 15.05 -20.65 -5.13
N ARG A 261 15.26 -20.67 -3.81
CA ARG A 261 14.69 -21.66 -2.89
C ARG A 261 13.82 -20.99 -1.82
N PHE A 262 12.63 -21.53 -1.57
CA PHE A 262 11.76 -21.04 -0.49
C PHE A 262 12.32 -21.33 0.90
N ASN A 263 13.05 -22.44 1.02
CA ASN A 263 13.76 -22.88 2.22
C ASN A 263 14.92 -23.80 1.78
N LYS A 264 15.70 -24.36 2.72
CA LYS A 264 16.85 -25.22 2.37
C LYS A 264 16.50 -26.46 1.51
N ARG A 265 15.22 -26.84 1.38
CA ARG A 265 14.78 -28.10 0.74
C ARG A 265 13.91 -27.93 -0.51
N VAL A 266 13.21 -26.81 -0.66
CA VAL A 266 12.20 -26.62 -1.72
C VAL A 266 12.67 -25.56 -2.73
N TYR A 267 12.91 -26.00 -3.96
CA TYR A 267 13.19 -25.13 -5.11
C TYR A 267 11.92 -24.36 -5.50
N GLY A 268 12.05 -23.03 -5.57
CA GLY A 268 11.04 -22.14 -6.12
C GLY A 268 11.31 -21.75 -7.57
N LEU A 269 12.58 -21.73 -7.98
CA LEU A 269 13.04 -21.54 -9.35
C LEU A 269 14.31 -22.37 -9.56
N HIS A 270 14.36 -23.13 -10.66
CA HIS A 270 15.58 -23.80 -11.11
C HIS A 270 16.46 -22.84 -11.92
N GLU A 271 17.74 -23.18 -12.03
CA GLU A 271 18.74 -22.38 -12.74
C GLU A 271 18.24 -21.93 -14.12
N LEU A 272 18.35 -20.61 -14.35
CA LEU A 272 17.92 -19.93 -15.57
C LEU A 272 18.94 -18.83 -15.91
N SER A 273 19.36 -18.80 -17.17
CA SER A 273 20.22 -17.73 -17.72
C SER A 273 19.57 -17.10 -18.94
N PHE A 274 19.52 -15.77 -19.00
CA PHE A 274 19.11 -15.03 -20.19
C PHE A 274 19.56 -13.56 -20.14
N GLN A 275 19.62 -12.93 -21.31
CA GLN A 275 19.91 -11.50 -21.45
C GLN A 275 18.89 -10.86 -22.40
N GLU A 276 18.34 -9.72 -22.00
CA GLU A 276 17.37 -8.94 -22.80
C GLU A 276 17.72 -7.45 -22.80
N ARG A 277 17.19 -6.72 -23.78
CA ARG A 277 17.57 -5.32 -24.03
C ARG A 277 16.35 -4.41 -24.13
N SER A 278 16.61 -3.11 -24.01
CA SER A 278 15.62 -2.06 -24.26
C SER A 278 14.92 -2.24 -25.60
N GLY A 279 13.59 -2.09 -25.61
CA GLY A 279 12.78 -2.27 -26.81
C GLY A 279 11.98 -3.57 -26.85
N ASP A 280 12.34 -4.55 -26.01
CA ASP A 280 11.70 -5.86 -26.02
C ASP A 280 10.54 -5.96 -25.01
N LEU A 281 9.45 -6.59 -25.46
CA LEU A 281 8.32 -7.03 -24.65
C LEU A 281 8.44 -8.54 -24.41
N VAL A 282 8.75 -8.92 -23.18
CA VAL A 282 8.99 -10.30 -22.75
C VAL A 282 7.77 -10.86 -22.03
N GLY A 283 7.16 -11.92 -22.57
CA GLY A 283 6.01 -12.60 -21.98
C GLY A 283 6.40 -13.79 -21.10
N ILE A 284 5.90 -13.86 -19.86
CA ILE A 284 6.06 -15.05 -19.00
C ILE A 284 4.75 -15.84 -19.05
N LEU A 285 4.84 -17.09 -19.51
CA LEU A 285 3.70 -17.99 -19.74
C LEU A 285 3.86 -19.29 -18.94
N GLY A 286 2.75 -19.89 -18.55
CA GLY A 286 2.74 -21.16 -17.81
C GLY A 286 1.42 -21.41 -17.10
N GLY A 287 1.19 -22.64 -16.65
CA GLY A 287 0.01 -23.01 -15.87
C GLY A 287 -0.09 -22.27 -14.53
N SER A 288 -1.22 -22.42 -13.83
CA SER A 288 -1.36 -21.86 -12.47
C SER A 288 -0.42 -22.54 -11.48
N GLY A 289 0.22 -21.77 -10.60
CA GLY A 289 1.11 -22.29 -9.55
C GLY A 289 2.47 -22.82 -10.01
N VAL A 290 2.91 -22.56 -11.23
CA VAL A 290 4.22 -23.03 -11.74
C VAL A 290 5.42 -22.21 -11.28
N GLY A 291 5.20 -21.03 -10.68
CA GLY A 291 6.25 -20.13 -10.19
C GLY A 291 6.43 -18.82 -10.97
N LYS A 292 5.47 -18.42 -11.83
CA LYS A 292 5.56 -17.18 -12.65
C LYS A 292 5.75 -15.91 -11.81
N THR A 293 4.91 -15.72 -10.80
CA THR A 293 5.01 -14.59 -9.87
C THR A 293 6.31 -14.66 -9.04
N THR A 294 6.77 -15.87 -8.70
CA THR A 294 8.07 -16.06 -8.03
C THR A 294 9.21 -15.59 -8.93
N LEU A 295 9.23 -16.02 -10.20
CA LEU A 295 10.21 -15.56 -11.19
C LEU A 295 10.18 -14.03 -11.32
N LEU A 296 8.99 -13.44 -11.51
CA LEU A 296 8.83 -11.99 -11.63
C LEU A 296 9.39 -11.23 -10.42
N ASN A 297 9.17 -11.74 -9.20
CA ASN A 297 9.69 -11.16 -7.96
C ASN A 297 11.20 -11.38 -7.74
N VAL A 298 11.79 -12.43 -8.32
CA VAL A 298 13.24 -12.61 -8.33
C VAL A 298 13.86 -11.63 -9.33
N LEU A 299 13.29 -11.51 -10.53
CA LEU A 299 13.80 -10.61 -11.58
C LEU A 299 13.72 -9.13 -11.22
N ASN A 300 12.69 -8.71 -10.48
CA ASN A 300 12.53 -7.31 -10.05
C ASN A 300 13.28 -6.95 -8.76
N GLY A 301 14.00 -7.90 -8.14
CA GLY A 301 14.80 -7.69 -6.93
C GLY A 301 14.07 -7.80 -5.60
N LYS A 302 12.75 -8.06 -5.58
CA LYS A 302 12.00 -8.27 -4.31
C LYS A 302 12.46 -9.51 -3.55
N LEU A 303 12.81 -10.57 -4.27
CA LEU A 303 13.34 -11.80 -3.70
C LEU A 303 14.81 -11.95 -4.07
N LYS A 304 15.67 -12.09 -3.05
CA LYS A 304 17.09 -12.37 -3.28
C LYS A 304 17.26 -13.79 -3.81
N PRO A 305 17.96 -14.02 -4.93
CA PRO A 305 18.24 -15.34 -5.44
C PRO A 305 19.12 -16.13 -4.45
N SER A 306 18.93 -17.44 -4.44
CA SER A 306 19.75 -18.38 -3.65
C SER A 306 21.08 -18.72 -4.34
N GLY A 307 21.15 -18.55 -5.66
CA GLY A 307 22.33 -18.75 -6.49
C GLY A 307 22.24 -17.91 -7.78
N GLY A 308 23.40 -17.63 -8.39
CA GLY A 308 23.50 -16.74 -9.55
C GLY A 308 23.45 -15.26 -9.20
N LYS A 309 23.37 -14.41 -10.22
CA LYS A 309 23.28 -12.95 -10.08
C LYS A 309 22.38 -12.33 -11.13
N ILE A 310 21.79 -11.19 -10.80
CA ILE A 310 20.97 -10.39 -11.71
C ILE A 310 21.59 -9.00 -11.80
N THR A 311 21.87 -8.57 -13.03
CA THR A 311 22.53 -7.29 -13.28
C THR A 311 21.76 -6.47 -14.30
N ILE A 312 21.72 -5.16 -14.08
CA ILE A 312 21.14 -4.17 -15.00
C ILE A 312 22.27 -3.22 -15.37
N ASN A 313 22.62 -3.14 -16.67
CA ASN A 313 23.80 -2.39 -17.13
C ASN A 313 25.07 -2.71 -16.32
N GLY A 314 25.26 -3.98 -15.95
CA GLY A 314 26.40 -4.45 -15.18
C GLY A 314 26.39 -4.12 -13.68
N TYR A 315 25.34 -3.48 -13.16
CA TYR A 315 25.13 -3.26 -11.73
C TYR A 315 24.27 -4.37 -11.14
N ASP A 316 24.73 -5.02 -10.07
CA ASP A 316 23.96 -6.06 -9.38
C ASP A 316 22.83 -5.43 -8.57
N ILE A 317 21.62 -5.98 -8.70
CA ILE A 317 20.40 -5.46 -8.06
C ILE A 317 20.35 -5.70 -6.55
N HIS A 318 21.15 -6.63 -6.03
CA HIS A 318 21.16 -6.99 -4.61
C HIS A 318 22.39 -6.47 -3.86
N ASP A 319 23.27 -5.74 -4.55
CA ASP A 319 24.43 -5.09 -3.97
C ASP A 319 24.04 -3.70 -3.44
N PRO A 320 24.16 -3.44 -2.12
CA PRO A 320 23.79 -2.16 -1.50
C PRO A 320 24.53 -0.95 -2.09
N GLU A 321 25.74 -1.13 -2.61
CA GLU A 321 26.52 -0.04 -3.21
C GLU A 321 25.89 0.51 -4.50
N ASN A 322 24.99 -0.25 -5.13
CA ASN A 322 24.34 0.12 -6.39
C ASN A 322 22.93 0.71 -6.20
N GLU A 323 22.42 0.80 -4.97
CA GLU A 323 21.03 1.22 -4.68
C GLU A 323 20.71 2.61 -5.24
N ASP A 324 21.61 3.58 -5.08
CA ASP A 324 21.43 4.94 -5.59
C ASP A 324 21.33 5.00 -7.12
N LYS A 325 22.01 4.09 -7.82
CA LYS A 325 22.01 4.04 -9.30
C LYS A 325 20.81 3.29 -9.87
N LEU A 326 20.24 2.36 -9.10
CA LEU A 326 19.12 1.52 -9.51
C LEU A 326 17.75 2.07 -9.08
N THR A 327 17.75 3.03 -8.15
CA THR A 327 16.53 3.70 -7.67
C THR A 327 15.79 4.36 -8.84
N GLY A 328 14.52 3.99 -9.03
CA GLY A 328 13.67 4.53 -10.10
C GLY A 328 13.84 3.89 -11.48
N VAL A 329 14.83 3.00 -11.67
CA VAL A 329 15.05 2.28 -12.94
C VAL A 329 13.98 1.20 -13.16
N ILE A 330 13.59 0.51 -12.09
CA ILE A 330 12.62 -0.58 -12.10
C ILE A 330 11.23 -0.07 -11.69
N GLY A 331 10.23 -0.30 -12.54
CA GLY A 331 8.81 -0.18 -12.20
C GLY A 331 8.15 -1.55 -12.06
N TYR A 332 7.16 -1.67 -11.18
CA TYR A 332 6.39 -2.88 -10.95
C TYR A 332 4.89 -2.59 -10.86
N VAL A 333 4.12 -3.22 -11.75
CA VAL A 333 2.66 -3.17 -11.73
C VAL A 333 2.13 -4.49 -11.16
N PRO A 334 1.51 -4.48 -9.96
CA PRO A 334 0.90 -5.67 -9.38
C PRO A 334 -0.36 -6.14 -10.12
N GLN A 335 -0.73 -7.40 -9.89
CA GLN A 335 -1.99 -7.99 -10.35
C GLN A 335 -3.20 -7.22 -9.77
N ASP A 336 -3.22 -7.03 -8.45
CA ASP A 336 -4.24 -6.23 -7.76
C ASP A 336 -4.13 -4.75 -8.15
N ASP A 337 -5.25 -4.08 -8.38
CA ASP A 337 -5.24 -2.62 -8.54
C ASP A 337 -5.21 -1.94 -7.17
N LEU A 338 -4.05 -1.35 -6.87
CA LEU A 338 -3.75 -0.70 -5.59
C LEU A 338 -3.94 0.81 -5.77
N LEU A 339 -5.20 1.25 -5.71
CA LEU A 339 -5.64 2.64 -5.93
C LEU A 339 -6.26 3.23 -4.66
N LEU A 340 -6.23 4.56 -4.52
CA LEU A 340 -7.00 5.27 -3.48
C LEU A 340 -8.45 5.39 -3.95
N GLU A 341 -9.32 4.55 -3.40
CA GLU A 341 -10.70 4.38 -3.86
C GLU A 341 -11.58 5.62 -3.60
N GLU A 342 -11.27 6.42 -2.57
CA GLU A 342 -12.02 7.63 -2.21
C GLU A 342 -11.66 8.86 -3.05
N LEU A 343 -10.57 8.80 -3.80
CA LEU A 343 -10.06 9.92 -4.59
C LEU A 343 -10.44 9.80 -6.06
N THR A 344 -10.40 10.91 -6.79
CA THR A 344 -10.59 10.93 -8.25
C THR A 344 -9.38 10.38 -9.00
N VAL A 345 -9.54 10.07 -10.29
CA VAL A 345 -8.44 9.70 -11.20
C VAL A 345 -7.35 10.78 -11.18
N TYR A 346 -7.73 12.05 -11.34
CA TYR A 346 -6.83 13.19 -11.27
C TYR A 346 -6.09 13.26 -9.92
N GLN A 347 -6.80 13.12 -8.80
CA GLN A 347 -6.17 13.18 -7.47
C GLN A 347 -5.17 12.04 -7.23
N ASN A 348 -5.49 10.81 -7.69
CA ASN A 348 -4.56 9.68 -7.62
C ASN A 348 -3.27 10.00 -8.39
N LEU A 349 -3.40 10.51 -9.61
CA LEU A 349 -2.27 10.91 -10.46
C LEU A 349 -1.47 12.05 -9.82
N ARG A 350 -2.14 13.08 -9.31
CA ARG A 350 -1.52 14.24 -8.68
C ARG A 350 -0.71 13.89 -7.43
N PHE A 351 -1.28 13.12 -6.49
CA PHE A 351 -0.54 12.71 -5.31
C PHE A 351 0.66 11.82 -5.68
N ASN A 352 0.50 10.92 -6.64
CA ASN A 352 1.61 10.11 -7.13
C ASN A 352 2.71 10.97 -7.75
N ALA A 353 2.37 11.94 -8.60
CA ALA A 353 3.32 12.90 -9.18
C ALA A 353 4.09 13.67 -8.09
N LEU A 354 3.39 14.19 -7.08
CA LEU A 354 4.00 14.93 -5.96
C LEU A 354 4.96 14.06 -5.12
N PHE A 355 4.71 12.75 -5.00
CA PHE A 355 5.64 11.82 -4.36
C PHE A 355 6.84 11.45 -5.24
N CYS A 356 6.76 11.68 -6.55
CA CYS A 356 7.78 11.26 -7.52
C CYS A 356 8.67 12.40 -8.05
N PHE A 357 8.18 13.64 -8.01
CA PHE A 357 8.81 14.81 -8.65
C PHE A 357 8.96 15.97 -7.66
N SER A 358 9.85 15.85 -6.67
CA SER A 358 10.00 16.85 -5.61
C SER A 358 10.45 18.23 -6.05
N ASP A 359 11.17 18.32 -7.16
CA ASP A 359 11.81 19.55 -7.67
C ASP A 359 11.04 20.15 -8.85
N ALA A 360 9.88 19.59 -9.20
CA ALA A 360 9.07 20.07 -10.31
C ALA A 360 8.07 21.12 -9.82
N ASP A 361 7.95 22.22 -10.57
CA ASP A 361 6.92 23.22 -10.33
C ASP A 361 5.53 22.65 -10.61
N ASP A 362 4.50 23.25 -9.98
CA ASP A 362 3.12 22.80 -10.11
C ASP A 362 2.64 22.76 -11.58
N GLU A 363 3.11 23.68 -12.42
CA GLU A 363 2.81 23.68 -13.87
C GLU A 363 3.38 22.44 -14.58
N LYS A 364 4.61 22.04 -14.24
CA LYS A 364 5.25 20.85 -14.82
C LYS A 364 4.56 19.58 -14.34
N ILE A 365 4.12 19.55 -13.08
CA ILE A 365 3.32 18.45 -12.54
C ILE A 365 1.99 18.33 -13.30
N GLU A 366 1.30 19.44 -13.55
CA GLU A 366 0.05 19.43 -14.30
C GLU A 366 0.26 18.94 -15.74
N GLN A 367 1.33 19.37 -16.42
CA GLN A 367 1.70 18.87 -17.75
C GLN A 367 1.91 17.35 -17.77
N ILE A 368 2.63 16.81 -16.77
CA ILE A 368 2.85 15.36 -16.64
C ILE A 368 1.51 14.63 -16.44
N ILE A 369 0.59 15.18 -15.63
CA ILE A 369 -0.73 14.59 -15.39
C ILE A 369 -1.56 14.59 -16.67
N GLU A 370 -1.65 15.72 -17.38
CA GLU A 370 -2.41 15.84 -18.64
C GLU A 370 -1.87 14.91 -19.73
N GLN A 371 -0.55 14.84 -19.85
CA GLN A 371 0.09 13.91 -20.77
C GLN A 371 -0.21 12.46 -20.38
N THR A 372 -0.21 12.14 -19.10
CA THR A 372 -0.55 10.79 -18.60
C THR A 372 -2.03 10.46 -18.86
N LEU A 373 -2.96 11.38 -18.62
CA LEU A 373 -4.38 11.17 -18.89
C LEU A 373 -4.64 10.88 -20.38
N THR A 374 -3.93 11.57 -21.27
CA THR A 374 -4.01 11.38 -22.71
C THR A 374 -3.33 10.07 -23.15
N ASP A 375 -2.12 9.79 -22.68
CA ASP A 375 -1.37 8.58 -23.03
C ASP A 375 -2.14 7.30 -22.64
N PHE A 376 -2.88 7.32 -21.53
CA PHE A 376 -3.60 6.15 -21.02
C PHE A 376 -5.11 6.15 -21.31
N ASP A 377 -5.62 7.06 -22.13
CA ASP A 377 -7.04 7.14 -22.50
C ASP A 377 -7.95 7.18 -21.24
N LEU A 378 -7.67 8.17 -20.38
CA LEU A 378 -8.32 8.43 -19.09
C LEU A 378 -8.91 9.85 -18.98
N VAL A 379 -8.87 10.65 -20.05
CA VAL A 379 -9.32 12.06 -20.07
C VAL A 379 -10.78 12.19 -19.62
N GLU A 380 -11.68 11.36 -20.17
CA GLU A 380 -13.11 11.36 -19.79
C GLU A 380 -13.35 10.95 -18.33
N ALA A 381 -12.40 10.20 -17.74
CA ALA A 381 -12.48 9.70 -16.38
C ALA A 381 -11.79 10.61 -15.35
N ARG A 382 -11.20 11.74 -15.77
CA ARG A 382 -10.36 12.63 -14.95
C ARG A 382 -10.94 12.93 -13.56
N ASP A 383 -12.20 13.37 -13.53
CA ASP A 383 -12.87 13.82 -12.31
C ASP A 383 -13.76 12.75 -11.66
N LEU A 384 -13.80 11.54 -12.23
CA LEU A 384 -14.53 10.43 -11.65
C LEU A 384 -13.78 9.88 -10.44
N VAL A 385 -14.53 9.61 -9.36
CA VAL A 385 -14.03 8.89 -8.18
C VAL A 385 -13.73 7.45 -8.58
N VAL A 386 -12.57 6.93 -8.15
CA VAL A 386 -12.15 5.57 -8.51
C VAL A 386 -13.17 4.53 -8.03
N GLY A 387 -13.60 4.65 -6.78
CA GLY A 387 -14.59 3.78 -6.17
C GLY A 387 -14.05 2.38 -5.83
N ASN A 388 -14.82 1.68 -5.01
CA ASN A 388 -14.55 0.29 -4.65
C ASN A 388 -15.00 -0.64 -5.79
N PRO A 389 -14.36 -1.81 -6.02
CA PRO A 389 -14.84 -2.82 -6.97
C PRO A 389 -16.33 -3.20 -6.86
N LEU A 390 -16.94 -3.05 -5.68
CA LEU A 390 -18.37 -3.30 -5.43
C LEU A 390 -19.27 -2.12 -5.84
N LYS A 391 -18.75 -0.88 -5.83
CA LYS A 391 -19.40 0.33 -6.34
C LYS A 391 -18.69 0.77 -7.61
N LYS A 392 -18.96 0.08 -8.71
CA LYS A 392 -18.31 0.32 -10.00
C LYS A 392 -18.68 1.70 -10.55
N ILE A 393 -17.77 2.67 -10.39
CA ILE A 393 -17.83 3.98 -11.06
C ILE A 393 -16.94 3.90 -12.32
N LEU A 394 -15.68 3.49 -12.16
CA LEU A 394 -14.78 3.21 -13.28
C LEU A 394 -15.00 1.80 -13.86
N SER A 395 -14.84 1.67 -15.17
CA SER A 395 -14.75 0.35 -15.81
C SER A 395 -13.47 -0.39 -15.38
N GLY A 396 -13.48 -1.73 -15.46
CA GLY A 396 -12.30 -2.54 -15.13
C GLY A 396 -11.07 -2.17 -15.97
N GLY A 397 -11.28 -1.90 -17.26
CA GLY A 397 -10.23 -1.42 -18.17
C GLY A 397 -9.64 -0.08 -17.75
N GLN A 398 -10.48 0.92 -17.45
CA GLN A 398 -10.02 2.24 -16.97
C GLN A 398 -9.25 2.12 -15.66
N ARG A 399 -9.73 1.28 -14.72
CA ARG A 399 -9.07 1.06 -13.44
C ARG A 399 -7.67 0.44 -13.61
N LYS A 400 -7.54 -0.54 -14.51
CA LYS A 400 -6.25 -1.17 -14.83
C LYS A 400 -5.31 -0.19 -15.54
N ARG A 401 -5.82 0.62 -16.48
CA ARG A 401 -5.05 1.68 -17.15
C ARG A 401 -4.54 2.72 -16.15
N LEU A 402 -5.36 3.14 -15.18
CA LEU A 402 -4.92 4.04 -14.11
C LEU A 402 -3.83 3.42 -13.24
N ASN A 403 -3.97 2.15 -12.86
CA ASN A 403 -2.96 1.43 -12.07
C ASN A 403 -1.61 1.37 -12.81
N ILE A 404 -1.64 1.11 -14.12
CA ILE A 404 -0.45 1.11 -14.98
C ILE A 404 0.11 2.55 -15.16
N ALA A 405 -0.76 3.54 -15.36
CA ALA A 405 -0.40 4.93 -15.56
C ALA A 405 0.38 5.50 -14.38
N LEU A 406 -0.04 5.20 -13.15
CA LEU A 406 0.64 5.67 -11.96
C LEU A 406 2.04 5.07 -11.77
N GLU A 407 2.33 3.93 -12.40
CA GLU A 407 3.69 3.37 -12.39
C GLU A 407 4.54 3.95 -13.52
N LEU A 408 3.93 4.14 -14.70
CA LEU A 408 4.60 4.63 -15.89
C LEU A 408 4.85 6.14 -15.91
N MET A 409 4.12 6.91 -15.11
CA MET A 409 4.32 8.35 -14.95
C MET A 409 5.74 8.70 -14.52
N ARG A 410 6.39 7.84 -13.72
CA ARG A 410 7.80 7.99 -13.30
C ARG A 410 8.83 7.79 -14.42
N GLU A 411 8.38 7.32 -15.58
CA GLU A 411 9.21 6.90 -16.70
C GLU A 411 10.30 5.86 -16.35
N PRO A 412 9.95 4.73 -15.70
CA PRO A 412 10.94 3.70 -15.42
C PRO A 412 11.53 3.14 -16.72
N SER A 413 12.82 2.83 -16.71
CA SER A 413 13.52 2.26 -17.89
C SER A 413 13.15 0.79 -18.11
N MET A 414 12.74 0.10 -17.05
CA MET A 414 12.27 -1.28 -17.11
C MET A 414 10.99 -1.46 -16.29
N LEU A 415 10.04 -2.23 -16.81
CA LEU A 415 8.74 -2.45 -16.21
C LEU A 415 8.45 -3.95 -16.06
N PHE A 416 8.04 -4.35 -14.86
CA PHE A 416 7.52 -5.69 -14.58
C PHE A 416 6.02 -5.60 -14.34
N VAL A 417 5.21 -6.35 -15.08
CA VAL A 417 3.76 -6.26 -15.06
C VAL A 417 3.17 -7.64 -14.77
N ASP A 418 2.49 -7.76 -13.64
CA ASP A 418 1.88 -9.02 -13.22
C ASP A 418 0.41 -9.09 -13.66
N GLU A 419 0.09 -10.02 -14.55
CA GLU A 419 -1.25 -10.29 -15.08
C GLU A 419 -2.03 -9.03 -15.54
N PRO A 420 -1.53 -8.27 -16.54
CA PRO A 420 -2.18 -7.04 -16.99
C PRO A 420 -3.55 -7.24 -17.63
N THR A 421 -3.84 -8.45 -18.13
CA THR A 421 -5.06 -8.77 -18.88
C THR A 421 -6.11 -9.51 -18.05
N SER A 422 -5.83 -9.76 -16.76
CA SER A 422 -6.75 -10.50 -15.89
C SER A 422 -8.00 -9.68 -15.57
N GLY A 423 -9.18 -10.30 -15.72
CA GLY A 423 -10.47 -9.66 -15.44
C GLY A 423 -10.91 -8.61 -16.47
N LEU A 424 -10.24 -8.51 -17.62
CA LEU A 424 -10.59 -7.59 -18.71
C LEU A 424 -11.31 -8.30 -19.87
N SER A 425 -12.03 -7.52 -20.68
CA SER A 425 -12.51 -7.98 -21.99
C SER A 425 -11.34 -8.20 -22.95
N SER A 426 -11.54 -8.95 -24.04
CA SER A 426 -10.48 -9.17 -25.05
C SER A 426 -9.99 -7.85 -25.66
N ALA A 427 -10.92 -6.94 -26.00
CA ALA A 427 -10.59 -5.64 -26.58
C ALA A 427 -9.84 -4.74 -25.59
N ASP A 428 -10.22 -4.72 -24.32
CA ASP A 428 -9.49 -3.95 -23.30
C ASP A 428 -8.11 -4.54 -23.01
N SER A 429 -7.98 -5.87 -23.03
CA SER A 429 -6.71 -6.57 -22.89
C SER A 429 -5.74 -6.19 -24.02
N GLU A 430 -6.23 -6.15 -25.26
CA GLU A 430 -5.44 -5.72 -26.43
C GLU A 430 -4.99 -4.26 -26.29
N LYS A 431 -5.89 -3.35 -25.89
CA LYS A 431 -5.52 -1.94 -25.63
C LYS A 431 -4.41 -1.83 -24.59
N VAL A 432 -4.52 -2.55 -23.46
CA VAL A 432 -3.48 -2.55 -22.42
C VAL A 432 -2.14 -3.08 -22.97
N MET A 433 -2.17 -4.16 -23.73
CA MET A 433 -0.96 -4.74 -24.31
C MET A 433 -0.33 -3.85 -25.38
N TYR A 434 -1.14 -3.14 -26.17
CA TYR A 434 -0.66 -2.14 -27.11
C TYR A 434 0.01 -0.96 -26.40
N LEU A 435 -0.55 -0.50 -25.26
CA LEU A 435 0.08 0.53 -24.44
C LEU A 435 1.46 0.07 -23.92
N LEU A 436 1.57 -1.16 -23.42
CA LEU A 436 2.86 -1.73 -22.98
C LEU A 436 3.86 -1.85 -24.15
N LYS A 437 3.39 -2.30 -25.33
CA LYS A 437 4.23 -2.35 -26.53
C LYS A 437 4.73 -0.97 -26.94
N ARG A 438 3.87 0.05 -26.87
CA ARG A 438 4.25 1.44 -27.15
C ARG A 438 5.34 1.94 -26.18
N GLN A 439 5.30 1.54 -24.91
CA GLN A 439 6.39 1.84 -23.97
C GLN A 439 7.71 1.17 -24.37
N CYS A 440 7.66 -0.07 -24.87
CA CYS A 440 8.85 -0.74 -25.41
C CYS A 440 9.41 0.03 -26.61
N LEU A 441 8.55 0.50 -27.52
CA LEU A 441 8.94 1.32 -28.66
C LEU A 441 9.57 2.68 -28.28
N LYS A 442 9.29 3.19 -27.07
CA LYS A 442 9.96 4.36 -26.46
C LYS A 442 11.35 4.02 -25.88
N GLY A 443 11.81 2.78 -25.97
CA GLY A 443 13.10 2.30 -25.48
C GLY A 443 13.08 1.67 -24.09
N LYS A 444 11.91 1.31 -23.56
CA LYS A 444 11.80 0.62 -22.26
C LYS A 444 11.88 -0.91 -22.45
N LEU A 445 12.28 -1.64 -21.42
CA LEU A 445 12.20 -3.11 -21.37
C LEU A 445 11.00 -3.52 -20.52
N VAL A 446 10.13 -4.38 -21.02
CA VAL A 446 8.89 -4.77 -20.30
C VAL A 446 8.80 -6.29 -20.16
N PHE A 447 8.67 -6.77 -18.93
CA PHE A 447 8.32 -8.15 -18.60
C PHE A 447 6.86 -8.22 -18.19
N ALA A 448 6.05 -9.02 -18.87
CA ALA A 448 4.63 -9.20 -18.56
C ALA A 448 4.31 -10.67 -18.29
N ASN A 449 3.80 -10.97 -17.10
CA ASN A 449 3.23 -12.28 -16.80
C ASN A 449 1.80 -12.34 -17.35
N ILE A 450 1.50 -13.25 -18.28
CA ILE A 450 0.17 -13.39 -18.88
C ILE A 450 -0.37 -14.80 -18.73
N HIS A 451 -1.61 -14.90 -18.28
CA HIS A 451 -2.36 -16.15 -18.24
C HIS A 451 -3.20 -16.29 -19.51
N GLN A 452 -2.71 -17.03 -20.50
CA GLN A 452 -3.39 -17.34 -21.78
C GLN A 452 -3.69 -16.11 -22.67
N PRO A 453 -2.71 -15.60 -23.43
CA PRO A 453 -2.93 -14.48 -24.36
C PRO A 453 -3.77 -14.87 -25.58
N SER A 454 -4.51 -13.91 -26.15
CA SER A 454 -5.13 -14.04 -27.48
C SER A 454 -4.06 -14.16 -28.58
N SER A 455 -4.46 -14.61 -29.77
CA SER A 455 -3.59 -14.69 -30.97
C SER A 455 -2.87 -13.36 -31.23
N ASP A 456 -3.60 -12.24 -31.13
CA ASP A 456 -3.04 -10.91 -31.40
C ASP A 456 -2.09 -10.44 -30.29
N ILE A 457 -2.43 -10.65 -29.02
CA ILE A 457 -1.53 -10.33 -27.90
C ILE A 457 -0.25 -11.18 -27.98
N TYR A 458 -0.37 -12.45 -28.35
CA TYR A 458 0.76 -13.36 -28.43
C TYR A 458 1.79 -12.93 -29.48
N LYS A 459 1.33 -12.34 -30.59
CA LYS A 459 2.19 -11.78 -31.65
C LYS A 459 2.90 -10.48 -31.25
N LEU A 460 2.42 -9.77 -30.23
CA LEU A 460 3.05 -8.54 -29.75
C LEU A 460 4.34 -8.78 -28.97
N PHE A 461 4.50 -9.98 -28.39
CA PHE A 461 5.70 -10.36 -27.66
C PHE A 461 6.91 -10.48 -28.60
N ASP A 462 8.04 -9.94 -28.16
CA ASP A 462 9.31 -10.14 -28.85
C ASP A 462 9.98 -11.43 -28.38
N ARG A 463 9.79 -11.75 -27.09
CA ARG A 463 10.34 -12.92 -26.39
C ARG A 463 9.31 -13.52 -25.45
N ILE A 464 9.39 -14.84 -25.26
CA ILE A 464 8.59 -15.52 -24.23
C ILE A 464 9.45 -16.44 -23.38
N ILE A 465 9.11 -16.54 -22.09
CA ILE A 465 9.60 -17.52 -21.12
C ILE A 465 8.43 -18.45 -20.81
N VAL A 466 8.56 -19.74 -21.08
CA VAL A 466 7.54 -20.74 -20.75
C VAL A 466 7.99 -21.54 -19.54
N MET A 467 7.15 -21.59 -18.51
CA MET A 467 7.41 -22.28 -17.24
C MET A 467 6.50 -23.51 -17.04
N ASP A 468 7.05 -24.56 -16.44
CA ASP A 468 6.34 -25.74 -15.95
C ASP A 468 6.53 -25.94 -14.43
N LYS A 469 5.78 -26.88 -13.86
CA LYS A 469 5.69 -27.18 -12.42
C LYS A 469 7.05 -27.27 -11.74
N GLY A 470 7.12 -26.63 -10.57
CA GLY A 470 8.31 -26.59 -9.72
C GLY A 470 9.32 -25.52 -10.13
N GLY A 471 8.90 -24.47 -10.85
CA GLY A 471 9.79 -23.37 -11.23
C GLY A 471 10.79 -23.74 -12.31
N ARG A 472 10.42 -24.62 -13.25
CA ARG A 472 11.30 -25.07 -14.35
C ARG A 472 10.99 -24.30 -15.61
N VAL A 473 12.00 -23.68 -16.23
CA VAL A 473 11.86 -23.06 -17.55
C VAL A 473 12.00 -24.13 -18.63
N VAL A 474 11.05 -24.16 -19.56
CA VAL A 474 10.99 -25.20 -20.61
C VAL A 474 11.20 -24.63 -22.01
N PHE A 475 11.14 -23.31 -22.15
CA PHE A 475 11.47 -22.60 -23.39
C PHE A 475 11.78 -21.13 -23.11
N PHE A 476 12.71 -20.57 -23.88
CA PHE A 476 13.01 -19.14 -23.96
C PHE A 476 13.34 -18.78 -25.40
N GLY A 477 12.69 -17.77 -25.98
CA GLY A 477 12.93 -17.37 -27.36
C GLY A 477 11.76 -16.64 -28.00
N ASN A 478 11.71 -16.62 -29.33
CA ASN A 478 10.62 -15.98 -30.07
C ASN A 478 9.28 -16.72 -29.86
N PRO A 479 8.13 -16.02 -29.75
CA PRO A 479 6.83 -16.66 -29.57
C PRO A 479 6.49 -17.70 -30.64
N MET A 480 6.72 -17.38 -31.91
CA MET A 480 6.38 -18.27 -33.03
C MET A 480 7.25 -19.53 -33.06
N GLU A 481 8.52 -19.40 -32.67
CA GLU A 481 9.44 -20.54 -32.52
C GLU A 481 8.99 -21.49 -31.42
N SER A 482 8.42 -20.97 -30.33
CA SER A 482 7.96 -21.81 -29.22
C SER A 482 6.91 -22.84 -29.68
N ILE A 483 5.99 -22.44 -30.56
CA ILE A 483 4.93 -23.31 -31.07
C ILE A 483 5.54 -24.44 -31.88
N THR A 484 6.46 -24.10 -32.77
CA THR A 484 7.17 -25.10 -33.57
C THR A 484 8.01 -26.03 -32.69
N TYR A 485 8.70 -25.49 -31.66
CA TYR A 485 9.50 -26.26 -30.72
C TYR A 485 8.68 -27.32 -29.98
N PHE A 486 7.55 -26.94 -29.39
CA PHE A 486 6.71 -27.89 -28.66
C PHE A 486 6.04 -28.90 -29.59
N LYS A 487 5.67 -28.50 -30.82
CA LYS A 487 5.14 -29.43 -31.83
C LYS A 487 6.16 -30.46 -32.27
N HIS A 488 7.41 -30.04 -32.51
CA HIS A 488 8.54 -30.92 -32.83
C HIS A 488 8.77 -31.91 -31.68
N GLN A 489 8.85 -31.43 -30.44
CA GLN A 489 9.08 -32.30 -29.29
C GLN A 489 7.91 -33.28 -29.02
N ALA A 490 6.69 -32.92 -29.43
CA ALA A 490 5.52 -33.77 -29.28
C ALA A 490 5.18 -34.64 -30.52
N ASN A 491 6.00 -34.59 -31.57
CA ASN A 491 5.82 -35.32 -32.84
C ASN A 491 4.47 -35.06 -33.52
N TYR A 492 4.07 -33.79 -33.66
CA TYR A 492 2.88 -33.42 -34.44
C TYR A 492 3.14 -33.55 -35.95
N ILE A 493 2.09 -33.82 -36.74
CA ILE A 493 2.17 -34.06 -38.20
C ILE A 493 2.72 -32.83 -38.96
N ASN A 494 2.33 -31.62 -38.55
CA ASN A 494 2.81 -30.36 -39.14
C ASN A 494 3.55 -29.51 -38.09
N PRO A 495 4.82 -29.84 -37.78
CA PRO A 495 5.54 -29.18 -36.70
C PRO A 495 6.06 -27.79 -37.08
N ASP A 496 6.30 -27.53 -38.37
CA ASP A 496 6.85 -26.26 -38.87
C ASP A 496 5.80 -25.15 -39.03
N GLU A 497 4.51 -25.50 -38.97
CA GLU A 497 3.41 -24.54 -39.04
C GLU A 497 3.25 -23.80 -37.70
N SER A 498 3.59 -22.52 -37.65
CA SER A 498 3.43 -21.68 -36.46
C SER A 498 2.05 -21.00 -36.36
N GLU A 499 1.35 -20.85 -37.50
CA GLU A 499 0.09 -20.12 -37.62
C GLU A 499 -0.86 -20.81 -38.62
N CYS A 500 -2.15 -20.47 -38.54
CA CYS A 500 -3.14 -20.93 -39.51
C CYS A 500 -2.93 -20.25 -40.85
N LEU A 501 -2.77 -21.02 -41.93
CA LEU A 501 -2.53 -20.49 -43.28
C LEU A 501 -3.72 -19.71 -43.87
N SER A 502 -4.94 -19.96 -43.40
CA SER A 502 -6.15 -19.31 -43.93
C SER A 502 -6.41 -17.94 -43.30
N CYS A 503 -6.17 -17.79 -42.00
CA CYS A 503 -6.54 -16.59 -41.25
C CYS A 503 -5.40 -15.98 -40.42
N GLY A 504 -4.20 -16.54 -40.48
CA GLY A 504 -3.03 -16.06 -39.74
C GLY A 504 -3.16 -16.21 -38.22
N ASN A 505 -4.18 -16.89 -37.69
CA ASN A 505 -4.36 -17.05 -36.26
C ASN A 505 -3.40 -18.08 -35.66
N VAL A 506 -2.94 -17.79 -34.46
CA VAL A 506 -1.98 -18.58 -33.72
C VAL A 506 -2.71 -19.30 -32.58
N LYS A 507 -2.45 -20.61 -32.43
CA LYS A 507 -3.01 -21.43 -31.33
C LYS A 507 -2.15 -21.26 -30.08
N THR A 508 -2.39 -20.18 -29.34
CA THR A 508 -1.55 -19.75 -28.21
C THR A 508 -1.60 -20.71 -27.02
N GLU A 509 -2.67 -21.49 -26.89
CA GLU A 509 -2.85 -22.52 -25.87
C GLU A 509 -2.07 -23.81 -26.16
N GLN A 510 -1.62 -24.00 -27.41
CA GLN A 510 -1.01 -25.26 -27.85
C GLN A 510 0.28 -25.61 -27.09
N PRO A 511 1.25 -24.71 -26.88
CA PRO A 511 2.42 -24.96 -26.02
C PRO A 511 2.04 -25.51 -24.63
N LEU A 512 1.11 -24.84 -23.94
CA LEU A 512 0.68 -25.23 -22.60
C LEU A 512 -0.06 -26.57 -22.61
N ARG A 513 -0.91 -26.81 -23.60
CA ARG A 513 -1.62 -28.09 -23.76
C ARG A 513 -0.67 -29.26 -24.03
N ILE A 514 0.42 -29.04 -24.77
CA ILE A 514 1.45 -30.05 -25.02
C ILE A 514 2.21 -30.38 -23.73
N ILE A 515 2.61 -29.35 -22.97
CA ILE A 515 3.30 -29.53 -21.68
C ILE A 515 2.42 -30.30 -20.68
N GLU A 516 1.11 -30.03 -20.68
CA GLU A 516 0.15 -30.66 -19.76
C GLU A 516 -0.48 -31.96 -20.28
N ALA A 517 -0.05 -32.44 -21.45
CA ALA A 517 -0.61 -33.63 -22.07
C ALA A 517 -0.54 -34.84 -21.13
N ARG A 518 -1.67 -35.54 -21.00
CA ARG A 518 -1.82 -36.72 -20.13
C ARG A 518 -1.57 -38.00 -20.90
N MET A 519 -1.09 -39.02 -20.19
CA MET A 519 -1.08 -40.37 -20.74
C MET A 519 -2.51 -40.87 -20.94
N VAL A 520 -2.67 -41.69 -21.96
CA VAL A 520 -3.94 -42.31 -22.31
C VAL A 520 -3.79 -43.81 -22.05
N ASP A 521 -4.81 -44.42 -21.46
CA ASP A 521 -4.84 -45.87 -21.29
C ASP A 521 -5.15 -46.57 -22.64
N PRO A 522 -5.05 -47.91 -22.72
CA PRO A 522 -5.36 -48.65 -23.95
C PRO A 522 -6.80 -48.46 -24.46
N PHE A 523 -7.71 -47.96 -23.60
CA PHE A 523 -9.13 -47.71 -23.93
C PHE A 523 -9.39 -46.25 -24.33
N GLY A 524 -8.36 -45.42 -24.48
CA GLY A 524 -8.52 -44.02 -24.88
C GLY A 524 -8.85 -43.06 -23.72
N LYS A 525 -8.87 -43.53 -22.47
CA LYS A 525 -9.19 -42.70 -21.30
C LYS A 525 -7.94 -42.04 -20.73
N SER A 526 -8.04 -40.74 -20.46
CA SER A 526 -6.91 -39.97 -19.91
C SER A 526 -6.60 -40.35 -18.46
N ILE A 527 -5.39 -40.83 -18.22
CA ILE A 527 -4.83 -41.10 -16.88
C ILE A 527 -4.37 -39.77 -16.26
N ARG A 528 -4.42 -39.62 -14.94
CA ARG A 528 -3.95 -38.39 -14.25
C ARG A 528 -2.45 -38.11 -14.39
N ARG A 529 -1.65 -39.06 -14.90
CA ARG A 529 -0.20 -38.92 -15.05
C ARG A 529 0.13 -38.23 -16.38
N ARG A 530 1.06 -37.28 -16.36
CA ARG A 530 1.53 -36.57 -17.56
C ARG A 530 2.31 -37.49 -18.48
N LYS A 531 2.26 -37.19 -19.78
CA LYS A 531 3.01 -37.88 -20.85
C LYS A 531 4.51 -37.66 -20.72
N VAL A 532 4.93 -36.41 -20.46
CA VAL A 532 6.32 -36.01 -20.26
C VAL A 532 6.46 -35.37 -18.89
N SER A 533 7.52 -35.70 -18.15
CA SER A 533 7.72 -35.14 -16.80
C SER A 533 8.25 -33.69 -16.86
N PRO A 534 7.99 -32.84 -15.85
CA PRO A 534 8.57 -31.49 -15.78
C PRO A 534 10.11 -31.50 -15.82
N GLN A 535 10.75 -32.54 -15.27
CA GLN A 535 12.20 -32.71 -15.31
C GLN A 535 12.70 -32.98 -16.74
N GLU A 536 12.03 -33.84 -17.50
CA GLU A 536 12.38 -34.13 -18.90
C GLU A 536 12.24 -32.88 -19.80
N TRP A 537 11.20 -32.07 -19.59
CA TRP A 537 11.04 -30.81 -20.31
C TRP A 537 12.17 -29.82 -20.00
N TYR A 538 12.56 -29.73 -18.73
CA TYR A 538 13.69 -28.88 -18.31
C TYR A 538 15.02 -29.37 -18.90
N GLN A 539 15.25 -30.68 -18.90
CA GLN A 539 16.44 -31.26 -19.52
C GLN A 539 16.50 -30.96 -21.03
N SER A 540 15.37 -31.09 -21.73
CA SER A 540 15.26 -30.75 -23.15
C SER A 540 15.57 -29.27 -23.42
N TYR A 541 15.13 -28.36 -22.53
CA TYR A 541 15.48 -26.95 -22.59
C TYR A 541 17.00 -26.73 -22.45
N ARG A 542 17.62 -27.37 -21.46
CA ARG A 542 19.08 -27.27 -21.21
C ARG A 542 19.92 -27.79 -22.38
N GLU A 543 19.44 -28.80 -23.09
CA GLU A 543 20.17 -29.39 -24.22
C GLU A 543 19.97 -28.60 -25.53
N LYS A 544 18.75 -28.13 -25.82
CA LYS A 544 18.40 -27.58 -27.13
C LYS A 544 18.33 -26.06 -27.19
N VAL A 545 17.98 -25.40 -26.08
CA VAL A 545 17.68 -23.96 -26.04
C VAL A 545 18.75 -23.19 -25.28
N GLU A 546 19.08 -23.61 -24.05
CA GLU A 546 20.05 -22.94 -23.17
C GLU A 546 21.43 -22.67 -23.81
N PRO A 547 22.04 -23.58 -24.59
CA PRO A 547 23.36 -23.33 -25.18
C PRO A 547 23.36 -22.10 -26.10
N ARG A 548 22.29 -21.94 -26.91
CA ARG A 548 22.14 -20.79 -27.81
C ARG A 548 22.04 -19.47 -27.04
N VAL A 549 21.40 -19.50 -25.86
CA VAL A 549 21.26 -18.33 -24.99
C VAL A 549 22.60 -17.97 -24.35
N ILE A 550 23.32 -18.96 -23.84
CA ILE A 550 24.64 -18.77 -23.24
C ILE A 550 25.65 -18.27 -24.27
N ASP A 551 25.64 -18.82 -25.48
CA ASP A 551 26.52 -18.38 -26.58
C ASP A 551 26.23 -16.92 -26.96
N PHE A 552 24.95 -16.52 -27.00
CA PHE A 552 24.57 -15.13 -27.21
C PHE A 552 25.08 -14.20 -26.08
N MET A 553 24.94 -14.62 -24.82
CA MET A 553 25.43 -13.86 -23.66
C MET A 553 26.95 -13.71 -23.68
N LYS A 554 27.68 -14.78 -24.04
CA LYS A 554 29.14 -14.76 -24.19
C LYS A 554 29.60 -13.84 -25.32
N ALA A 555 28.90 -13.86 -26.45
CA ALA A 555 29.16 -12.96 -27.57
C ALA A 555 28.84 -11.49 -27.25
N ASN A 556 28.01 -11.23 -26.23
CA ASN A 556 27.55 -9.89 -25.85
C ASN A 556 27.75 -9.65 -24.34
N PRO A 557 29.00 -9.50 -23.88
CA PRO A 557 29.29 -9.29 -22.47
C PRO A 557 28.70 -7.96 -21.98
N VAL A 558 28.10 -8.00 -20.79
CA VAL A 558 27.49 -6.82 -20.16
C VAL A 558 28.60 -5.89 -19.65
N LYS A 559 28.52 -4.61 -20.03
CA LYS A 559 29.43 -3.56 -19.54
C LYS A 559 28.70 -2.65 -18.55
N LYS A 560 29.46 -2.01 -17.66
CA LYS A 560 28.92 -0.96 -16.78
C LYS A 560 28.64 0.30 -17.60
N GLU A 561 27.37 0.58 -17.85
CA GLU A 561 26.92 1.74 -18.62
C GLU A 561 26.11 2.69 -17.73
N LYS A 562 26.12 3.99 -18.04
CA LYS A 562 25.27 4.95 -17.31
C LYS A 562 23.80 4.71 -17.64
N PHE A 563 22.95 4.83 -16.64
CA PHE A 563 21.50 4.78 -16.83
C PHE A 563 21.02 6.04 -17.57
N PRO A 564 19.89 5.97 -18.28
CA PRO A 564 19.19 7.16 -18.74
C PRO A 564 18.87 8.07 -17.55
N ASP A 565 18.84 9.38 -17.77
CA ASP A 565 18.42 10.32 -16.74
C ASP A 565 16.98 10.00 -16.30
N VAL A 566 16.81 9.61 -15.04
CA VAL A 566 15.49 9.34 -14.46
C VAL A 566 14.96 10.64 -13.85
N LEU A 567 13.77 11.06 -14.26
CA LEU A 567 13.11 12.27 -13.72
C LEU A 567 12.69 12.11 -12.24
N PHE A 568 12.74 10.88 -11.72
CA PHE A 568 12.31 10.54 -10.36
C PHE A 568 13.24 11.12 -9.31
N LYS A 569 12.68 11.95 -8.42
CA LYS A 569 13.35 12.45 -7.22
C LYS A 569 12.41 12.38 -6.03
N LYS A 570 12.81 11.61 -5.02
CA LYS A 570 12.03 11.46 -3.79
C LYS A 570 12.00 12.78 -2.99
N PRO A 571 10.82 13.21 -2.50
CA PRO A 571 10.73 14.39 -1.65
C PRO A 571 11.42 14.18 -0.30
N LYS A 572 11.81 15.28 0.35
CA LYS A 572 12.38 15.27 1.71
C LYS A 572 11.32 14.86 2.75
N TRP A 573 11.78 14.50 3.95
CA TRP A 573 10.91 13.99 5.03
C TRP A 573 9.72 14.90 5.36
N TRP A 574 9.94 16.22 5.51
CA TRP A 574 8.87 17.18 5.83
C TRP A 574 7.85 17.34 4.70
N THR A 575 8.32 17.34 3.45
CA THR A 575 7.45 17.38 2.28
C THR A 575 6.61 16.11 2.19
N GLN A 576 7.22 14.94 2.42
CA GLN A 576 6.49 13.66 2.50
C GLN A 576 5.42 13.68 3.58
N PHE A 577 5.75 14.16 4.78
CA PHE A 577 4.81 14.29 5.90
C PHE A 577 3.60 15.17 5.51
N LYS A 578 3.85 16.35 4.93
CA LYS A 578 2.79 17.26 4.47
C LYS A 578 1.91 16.61 3.39
N LEU A 579 2.52 15.93 2.42
CA LEU A 579 1.80 15.24 1.34
C LEU A 579 0.92 14.10 1.86
N TYR A 580 1.45 13.26 2.76
CA TYR A 580 0.65 12.21 3.40
C TYR A 580 -0.52 12.81 4.19
N LEU A 581 -0.29 13.87 4.97
CA LEU A 581 -1.33 14.55 5.72
C LEU A 581 -2.43 15.11 4.81
N GLN A 582 -2.05 15.78 3.71
CA GLN A 582 -2.98 16.31 2.72
C GLN A 582 -3.79 15.20 2.04
N ARG A 583 -3.15 14.09 1.68
CA ARG A 583 -3.79 12.94 1.06
C ARG A 583 -4.79 12.26 1.99
N ASP A 584 -4.39 12.00 3.23
CA ASP A 584 -5.24 11.37 4.24
C ASP A 584 -6.44 12.25 4.58
N PHE A 585 -6.24 13.57 4.69
CA PHE A 585 -7.32 14.52 4.88
C PHE A 585 -8.27 14.57 3.67
N ALA A 586 -7.74 14.57 2.44
CA ALA A 586 -8.54 14.58 1.22
C ALA A 586 -9.40 13.31 1.10
N SER A 587 -8.83 12.14 1.39
CA SER A 587 -9.57 10.86 1.39
C SER A 587 -10.71 10.88 2.43
N LYS A 588 -10.45 11.35 3.66
CA LYS A 588 -11.47 11.45 4.71
C LYS A 588 -12.57 12.46 4.38
N ARG A 589 -12.22 13.61 3.80
CA ARG A 589 -13.18 14.64 3.37
C ARG A 589 -14.10 14.13 2.27
N SER A 590 -13.59 13.28 1.38
CA SER A 590 -14.39 12.65 0.31
C SER A 590 -15.46 11.73 0.90
N ASN A 591 -15.14 11.01 1.98
CA ASN A 591 -16.09 10.16 2.69
C ASN A 591 -16.95 10.94 3.72
N ARG A 592 -17.97 11.65 3.21
CA ARG A 592 -18.88 12.46 4.04
C ARG A 592 -19.59 11.66 5.14
N GLN A 593 -19.96 10.41 4.87
CA GLN A 593 -20.64 9.55 5.85
C GLN A 593 -19.73 9.23 7.04
N TYR A 594 -18.50 8.81 6.76
CA TYR A 594 -17.51 8.55 7.81
C TYR A 594 -17.23 9.81 8.64
N LEU A 595 -16.99 10.95 7.98
CA LEU A 595 -16.69 12.21 8.67
C LEU A 595 -17.87 12.68 9.54
N ALA A 596 -19.10 12.56 9.06
CA ALA A 596 -20.29 12.91 9.83
C ALA A 596 -20.44 12.03 11.08
N ILE A 597 -20.26 10.70 10.94
CA ILE A 597 -20.31 9.77 12.08
C ILE A 597 -19.22 10.12 13.09
N ALA A 598 -17.97 10.27 12.64
CA ALA A 598 -16.86 10.61 13.52
C ALA A 598 -17.11 11.93 14.28
N LEU A 599 -17.54 13.00 13.60
CA LEU A 599 -17.72 14.29 14.26
C LEU A 599 -18.96 14.35 15.17
N LEU A 600 -20.03 13.60 14.87
CA LEU A 600 -21.28 13.62 15.65
C LEU A 600 -21.32 12.59 16.78
N GLU A 601 -20.52 11.53 16.71
CA GLU A 601 -20.49 10.46 17.72
C GLU A 601 -20.23 11.02 19.13
N ALA A 602 -19.20 11.85 19.29
CA ALA A 602 -18.81 12.41 20.57
C ALA A 602 -19.87 13.33 21.21
N PRO A 603 -20.42 14.36 20.53
CA PRO A 603 -21.46 15.20 21.12
C PRO A 603 -22.76 14.44 21.38
N ILE A 604 -23.14 13.47 20.54
CA ILE A 604 -24.33 12.63 20.77
C ILE A 604 -24.14 11.81 22.06
N LEU A 605 -22.99 11.17 22.23
CA LEU A 605 -22.68 10.44 23.46
C LEU A 605 -22.67 11.38 24.68
N ALA A 606 -22.14 12.60 24.56
CA ALA A 606 -22.18 13.59 25.64
C ALA A 606 -23.62 13.98 26.02
N VAL A 607 -24.51 14.15 25.05
CA VAL A 607 -25.94 14.43 25.32
C VAL A 607 -26.59 13.25 26.04
N ILE A 608 -26.38 12.02 25.56
CA ILE A 608 -26.94 10.81 26.18
C ILE A 608 -26.44 10.67 27.61
N LEU A 609 -25.11 10.70 27.83
CA LEU A 609 -24.52 10.57 29.15
C LEU A 609 -24.96 11.71 30.08
N GLY A 610 -24.92 12.96 29.60
CA GLY A 610 -25.32 14.13 30.37
C GLY A 610 -26.79 14.08 30.78
N PHE A 611 -27.68 13.65 29.88
CA PHE A 611 -29.10 13.50 30.17
C PHE A 611 -29.36 12.45 31.26
N PHE A 612 -28.76 11.25 31.14
CA PHE A 612 -28.97 10.18 32.12
C PHE A 612 -28.28 10.41 33.47
N THR A 613 -27.22 11.24 33.51
CA THR A 613 -26.48 11.54 34.75
C THR A 613 -26.90 12.86 35.41
N LYS A 614 -27.80 13.64 34.81
CA LYS A 614 -28.32 14.87 35.42
C LYS A 614 -29.39 14.55 36.48
N PHE A 615 -28.95 14.31 37.71
CA PHE A 615 -29.85 14.14 38.86
C PHE A 615 -30.29 15.49 39.45
N SER A 616 -31.58 15.68 39.67
CA SER A 616 -32.14 16.86 40.34
C SER A 616 -32.62 16.51 41.76
N PHE A 617 -32.24 17.33 42.72
CA PHE A 617 -32.66 17.20 44.11
C PHE A 617 -33.86 18.12 44.37
N GLN A 618 -34.99 17.57 44.84
CA GLN A 618 -36.22 18.34 45.11
C GLN A 618 -36.71 19.18 43.90
N GLY A 619 -36.55 18.67 42.68
CA GLY A 619 -37.00 19.33 41.45
C GLY A 619 -36.11 20.49 40.96
N LYS A 620 -35.02 20.82 41.66
CA LYS A 620 -34.00 21.79 41.21
C LYS A 620 -32.67 21.08 40.96
N TYR A 621 -31.97 21.48 39.92
CA TYR A 621 -30.62 20.97 39.67
C TYR A 621 -29.61 21.78 40.48
N ILE A 622 -28.83 21.09 41.30
CA ILE A 622 -27.71 21.66 42.04
C ILE A 622 -26.52 20.72 41.83
N PHE A 623 -25.41 21.25 41.33
CA PHE A 623 -24.22 20.44 41.02
C PHE A 623 -23.70 19.68 42.25
N SER A 624 -23.75 20.29 43.44
CA SER A 624 -23.29 19.66 44.67
C SER A 624 -24.05 18.43 45.13
N GLU A 625 -25.34 18.35 44.79
CA GLU A 625 -26.24 17.24 45.16
C GLU A 625 -26.32 16.15 44.08
N ASN A 626 -25.63 16.31 42.95
CA ASN A 626 -25.68 15.31 41.89
C ASN A 626 -24.85 14.08 42.24
N ASP A 627 -25.51 12.97 42.58
CA ASP A 627 -24.85 11.70 42.93
C ASP A 627 -24.13 11.03 41.76
N ASN A 628 -24.45 11.37 40.51
CA ASN A 628 -23.94 10.66 39.34
C ASN A 628 -22.62 11.22 38.78
N ILE A 629 -22.02 12.24 39.41
CA ILE A 629 -20.76 12.84 38.92
C ILE A 629 -19.59 11.85 38.87
N PRO A 630 -19.33 11.00 39.89
CA PRO A 630 -18.26 10.00 39.80
C PRO A 630 -18.48 9.00 38.64
N ALA A 631 -19.73 8.62 38.38
CA ALA A 631 -20.08 7.75 37.26
C ALA A 631 -19.89 8.46 35.90
N TYR A 632 -20.25 9.75 35.80
CA TYR A 632 -20.00 10.56 34.61
C TYR A 632 -18.50 10.69 34.29
N LEU A 633 -17.66 10.96 35.29
CA LEU A 633 -16.21 11.02 35.10
C LEU A 633 -15.64 9.69 34.61
N PHE A 634 -16.10 8.57 35.18
CA PHE A 634 -15.70 7.24 34.75
C PHE A 634 -16.13 6.96 33.31
N MET A 635 -17.41 7.17 32.99
CA MET A 635 -17.96 6.99 31.65
C MET A 635 -17.29 7.89 30.62
N SER A 636 -16.86 9.10 30.99
CA SER A 636 -16.09 10.00 30.12
C SER A 636 -14.74 9.40 29.71
N VAL A 637 -14.05 8.72 30.64
CA VAL A 637 -12.81 7.98 30.34
C VAL A 637 -13.09 6.82 29.38
N VAL A 638 -14.18 6.08 29.60
CA VAL A 638 -14.59 4.99 28.70
C VAL A 638 -14.85 5.49 27.28
N VAL A 639 -15.59 6.59 27.15
CA VAL A 639 -15.92 7.21 25.87
C VAL A 639 -14.63 7.69 25.16
N ALA A 640 -13.71 8.32 25.87
CA ALA A 640 -12.42 8.74 25.30
C ALA A 640 -11.59 7.55 24.78
N LEU A 641 -11.54 6.44 25.54
CA LEU A 641 -10.88 5.21 25.10
C LEU A 641 -11.56 4.58 23.88
N PHE A 642 -12.90 4.51 23.89
CA PHE A 642 -13.67 3.92 22.81
C PHE A 642 -13.54 4.70 21.50
N ILE A 643 -13.71 6.03 21.54
CA ILE A 643 -13.58 6.91 20.37
C ILE A 643 -12.19 6.77 19.75
N GLY A 644 -11.13 6.84 20.55
CA GLY A 644 -9.76 6.70 20.05
C GLY A 644 -9.49 5.33 19.41
N LEU A 645 -10.00 4.25 20.00
CA LEU A 645 -9.82 2.90 19.45
C LEU A 645 -10.61 2.66 18.16
N SER A 646 -11.87 3.09 18.12
CA SER A 646 -12.79 2.87 17.01
C SER A 646 -12.28 3.52 15.72
N ILE A 647 -11.82 4.77 15.81
CA ILE A 647 -11.42 5.57 14.65
C ILE A 647 -10.07 5.11 14.08
N SER A 648 -9.14 4.73 14.94
CA SER A 648 -7.79 4.33 14.54
C SER A 648 -7.67 2.88 14.10
N ALA A 649 -8.63 2.02 14.48
CA ALA A 649 -8.60 0.58 14.28
C ALA A 649 -8.37 0.13 12.82
N GLU A 650 -8.92 0.81 11.82
CA GLU A 650 -8.84 0.37 10.41
C GLU A 650 -7.83 1.14 9.53
N GLU A 651 -7.20 2.20 10.05
CA GLU A 651 -6.43 3.15 9.24
C GLU A 651 -5.23 2.51 8.50
N ILE A 652 -4.36 1.79 9.23
CA ILE A 652 -3.17 1.17 8.63
C ILE A 652 -3.54 -0.09 7.85
N PHE A 653 -4.57 -0.81 8.31
CA PHE A 653 -5.08 -2.01 7.64
C PHE A 653 -5.57 -1.68 6.21
N LYS A 654 -6.35 -0.61 6.04
CA LYS A 654 -6.83 -0.15 4.73
C LYS A 654 -5.69 0.27 3.80
N ASP A 655 -4.75 1.05 4.31
CA ASP A 655 -3.62 1.57 3.55
C ASP A 655 -2.59 0.51 3.14
N ARG A 656 -2.61 -0.67 3.77
CA ARG A 656 -1.59 -1.72 3.57
C ARG A 656 -1.37 -2.07 2.11
N LYS A 657 -2.47 -2.16 1.34
CA LYS A 657 -2.42 -2.44 -0.10
C LYS A 657 -1.67 -1.35 -0.85
N ILE A 658 -1.95 -0.10 -0.55
CA ILE A 658 -1.35 1.08 -1.19
C ILE A 658 0.12 1.20 -0.81
N ARG A 659 0.46 0.98 0.47
CA ARG A 659 1.86 0.96 0.93
C ARG A 659 2.70 -0.11 0.26
N LYS A 660 2.12 -1.28 -0.06
CA LYS A 660 2.83 -2.34 -0.81
C LYS A 660 3.18 -1.89 -2.23
N ARG A 661 2.41 -0.99 -2.83
CA ARG A 661 2.73 -0.36 -4.11
C ARG A 661 3.83 0.69 -3.96
N GLU A 662 3.69 1.54 -2.96
CA GLU A 662 4.64 2.63 -2.66
C GLU A 662 5.99 2.16 -2.12
N GLU A 663 6.12 0.87 -1.78
CA GLU A 663 7.38 0.28 -1.32
C GLU A 663 8.51 0.48 -2.35
N PHE A 664 8.21 0.43 -3.65
CA PHE A 664 9.18 0.70 -4.73
C PHE A 664 9.64 2.16 -4.82
N LEU A 665 8.96 3.08 -4.15
CA LEU A 665 9.35 4.49 -4.08
C LEU A 665 10.33 4.76 -2.92
N ASN A 666 10.57 3.78 -2.04
CA ASN A 666 11.41 3.91 -0.84
C ASN A 666 11.06 5.16 0.00
N LEU A 667 9.75 5.41 0.20
CA LEU A 667 9.24 6.53 1.00
C LEU A 667 9.46 6.30 2.50
N SER A 668 9.53 7.41 3.25
CA SER A 668 9.79 7.39 4.69
C SER A 668 8.61 6.81 5.47
N LYS A 669 8.85 5.65 6.11
CA LYS A 669 7.90 5.06 7.08
C LYS A 669 7.57 6.03 8.22
N GLY A 670 8.56 6.80 8.69
CA GLY A 670 8.38 7.75 9.78
C GLY A 670 7.46 8.91 9.41
N ALA A 671 7.57 9.44 8.18
CA ALA A 671 6.71 10.52 7.71
C ALA A 671 5.25 10.08 7.60
N TYR A 672 5.02 8.84 7.13
CA TYR A 672 3.69 8.22 7.07
C TYR A 672 3.07 8.02 8.46
N PHE A 673 3.80 7.44 9.41
CA PHE A 673 3.25 7.25 10.75
C PHE A 673 2.99 8.57 11.46
N ALA A 674 3.89 9.55 11.33
CA ALA A 674 3.70 10.87 11.91
C ALA A 674 2.46 11.57 11.34
N SER A 675 2.21 11.51 10.02
CA SER A 675 1.03 12.12 9.41
C SER A 675 -0.28 11.51 9.93
N LYS A 676 -0.31 10.18 10.05
CA LYS A 676 -1.48 9.45 10.59
C LYS A 676 -1.74 9.78 12.05
N ILE A 677 -0.70 9.75 12.88
CA ILE A 677 -0.81 10.04 14.32
C ILE A 677 -1.32 11.46 14.53
N ILE A 678 -0.74 12.46 13.84
CA ILE A 678 -1.13 13.86 13.99
C ILE A 678 -2.57 14.08 13.51
N LEU A 679 -2.96 13.50 12.37
CA LEU A 679 -4.33 13.62 11.87
C LEU A 679 -5.36 13.03 12.85
N LEU A 680 -5.07 11.87 13.44
CA LEU A 680 -5.95 11.22 14.43
C LEU A 680 -5.99 12.00 15.74
N PHE A 681 -4.86 12.53 16.20
CA PHE A 681 -4.82 13.38 17.39
C PHE A 681 -5.64 14.64 17.20
N LEU A 682 -5.56 15.31 16.05
CA LEU A 682 -6.38 16.48 15.75
C LEU A 682 -7.88 16.15 15.72
N LEU A 683 -8.25 15.03 15.11
CA LEU A 683 -9.65 14.58 15.08
C LEU A 683 -10.17 14.26 16.49
N SER A 684 -9.41 13.51 17.29
CA SER A 684 -9.78 13.18 18.67
C SER A 684 -9.75 14.40 19.60
N ALA A 685 -8.84 15.36 19.38
CA ALA A 685 -8.83 16.62 20.11
C ALA A 685 -10.16 17.37 19.95
N PHE A 686 -10.65 17.44 18.70
CA PHE A 686 -11.95 18.06 18.40
C PHE A 686 -13.12 17.28 19.01
N GLN A 687 -13.14 15.95 18.87
CA GLN A 687 -14.19 15.09 19.41
C GLN A 687 -14.29 15.15 20.93
N VAL A 688 -13.15 15.06 21.63
CA VAL A 688 -13.12 15.15 23.08
C VAL A 688 -13.47 16.55 23.54
N LEU A 689 -13.06 17.60 22.81
CA LEU A 689 -13.44 18.97 23.13
C LEU A 689 -14.96 19.16 23.04
N THR A 690 -15.61 18.71 21.96
CA THR A 690 -17.06 18.81 21.83
C THR A 690 -17.78 17.96 22.87
N PHE A 691 -17.28 16.76 23.18
CA PHE A 691 -17.80 15.93 24.27
C PHE A 691 -17.76 16.66 25.62
N VAL A 692 -16.61 17.22 26.00
CA VAL A 692 -16.44 17.93 27.29
C VAL A 692 -17.29 19.19 27.34
N LEU A 693 -17.34 19.98 26.26
CA LEU A 693 -18.16 21.20 26.22
C LEU A 693 -19.65 20.90 26.39
N VAL A 694 -20.18 19.91 25.67
CA VAL A 694 -21.60 19.53 25.75
C VAL A 694 -21.92 18.90 27.09
N GLY A 695 -21.08 17.96 27.57
CA GLY A 695 -21.30 17.28 28.85
C GLY A 695 -21.22 18.23 30.04
N ASN A 696 -20.21 19.12 30.09
CA ASN A 696 -20.06 20.09 31.17
C ASN A 696 -21.14 21.18 31.13
N TYR A 697 -21.65 21.53 29.94
CA TYR A 697 -22.80 22.42 29.81
C TYR A 697 -24.06 21.79 30.41
N LEU A 698 -24.36 20.53 30.09
CA LEU A 698 -25.55 19.84 30.60
C LEU A 698 -25.51 19.63 32.12
N LEU A 699 -24.34 19.27 32.66
CA LEU A 699 -24.12 19.02 34.09
C LEU A 699 -23.67 20.26 34.88
N GLU A 700 -23.64 21.44 34.24
CA GLU A 700 -23.27 22.72 34.84
C GLU A 700 -21.92 22.70 35.60
N ILE A 701 -20.95 21.91 35.12
CA ILE A 701 -19.60 21.79 35.69
C ILE A 701 -18.79 23.05 35.34
N LYS A 702 -18.44 23.86 36.34
CA LYS A 702 -17.73 25.14 36.16
C LYS A 702 -16.24 25.05 36.50
N SER A 703 -15.41 25.85 35.80
CA SER A 703 -13.97 26.10 36.02
C SER A 703 -12.94 25.03 35.61
N LEU A 704 -13.31 23.77 35.32
CA LEU A 704 -12.35 22.68 35.06
C LEU A 704 -12.46 22.04 33.67
N THR A 705 -12.98 22.79 32.69
CA THR A 705 -13.21 22.31 31.33
C THR A 705 -11.91 21.99 30.59
N PHE A 706 -10.88 22.84 30.72
CA PHE A 706 -9.62 22.66 30.02
C PHE A 706 -8.82 21.48 30.58
N GLU A 707 -8.73 21.36 31.90
CA GLU A 707 -8.04 20.26 32.58
C GLU A 707 -8.69 18.92 32.27
N MET A 708 -10.02 18.87 32.30
CA MET A 708 -10.78 17.68 31.91
C MET A 708 -10.54 17.31 30.44
N TRP A 709 -10.53 18.31 29.55
CA TRP A 709 -10.21 18.10 28.14
C TRP A 709 -8.80 17.56 27.95
N VAL A 710 -7.77 18.12 28.60
CA VAL A 710 -6.38 17.66 28.46
C VAL A 710 -6.22 16.19 28.88
N ILE A 711 -6.83 15.78 30.00
CA ILE A 711 -6.74 14.40 30.48
C ILE A 711 -7.45 13.45 29.50
N LEU A 712 -8.70 13.75 29.14
CA LEU A 712 -9.48 12.90 28.22
C LEU A 712 -8.86 12.87 26.82
N PHE A 713 -8.28 13.97 26.35
CA PHE A 713 -7.54 14.05 25.09
C PHE A 713 -6.30 13.16 25.15
N SER A 714 -5.54 13.19 26.24
CA SER A 714 -4.37 12.32 26.43
C SER A 714 -4.77 10.84 26.43
N THR A 715 -5.89 10.50 27.07
CA THR A 715 -6.47 9.15 27.06
C THR A 715 -6.91 8.72 25.66
N ALA A 716 -7.53 9.61 24.89
CA ALA A 716 -7.89 9.35 23.49
C ALA A 716 -6.65 9.18 22.60
N CYS A 717 -5.57 9.92 22.85
CA CYS A 717 -4.29 9.76 22.13
C CYS A 717 -3.65 8.40 22.39
N PHE A 718 -3.66 7.93 23.64
CA PHE A 718 -3.23 6.57 23.98
C PHE A 718 -4.07 5.53 23.22
N ALA A 719 -5.40 5.67 23.25
CA ALA A 719 -6.33 4.78 22.55
C ALA A 719 -6.13 4.77 21.03
N ASN A 720 -5.87 5.93 20.42
CA ASN A 720 -5.52 6.05 19.00
C ASN A 720 -4.28 5.22 18.65
N LEU A 721 -3.22 5.30 19.44
CA LEU A 721 -2.01 4.52 19.18
C LEU A 721 -2.21 3.03 19.44
N LEU A 722 -2.99 2.67 20.45
CA LEU A 722 -3.36 1.27 20.69
C LEU A 722 -4.12 0.69 19.50
N GLY A 723 -5.10 1.43 18.95
CA GLY A 723 -5.85 1.03 17.77
C GLY A 723 -5.01 0.99 16.50
N LEU A 724 -4.07 1.93 16.30
CA LEU A 724 -3.09 1.85 15.20
C LEU A 724 -2.20 0.61 15.29
N ASN A 725 -1.77 0.22 16.51
CA ASN A 725 -1.00 -1.01 16.70
C ASN A 725 -1.83 -2.24 16.29
N LEU A 726 -3.12 -2.31 16.66
CA LEU A 726 -4.02 -3.38 16.22
C LEU A 726 -4.18 -3.40 14.69
N SER A 727 -4.37 -2.22 14.10
CA SER A 727 -4.50 -2.03 12.65
C SER A 727 -3.27 -2.52 11.88
N ALA A 728 -2.08 -2.25 12.42
CA ALA A 728 -0.82 -2.70 11.84
C ALA A 728 -0.60 -4.22 12.03
N GLY A 729 -1.03 -4.78 13.16
CA GLY A 729 -0.79 -6.17 13.54
C GLY A 729 -1.73 -7.20 12.90
N LEU A 730 -3.02 -6.89 12.80
CA LEU A 730 -4.05 -7.86 12.41
C LEU A 730 -4.32 -7.86 10.89
N ASP A 731 -4.77 -8.99 10.35
CA ASP A 731 -5.01 -9.19 8.91
C ASP A 731 -6.50 -9.10 8.50
N SER A 732 -7.40 -8.79 9.43
CA SER A 732 -8.85 -8.69 9.17
C SER A 732 -9.51 -7.61 10.02
N ALA A 733 -10.40 -6.82 9.40
CA ALA A 733 -11.25 -5.85 10.09
C ALA A 733 -12.11 -6.51 11.19
N VAL A 734 -12.65 -7.71 10.93
CA VAL A 734 -13.46 -8.45 11.92
C VAL A 734 -12.62 -8.80 13.16
N ALA A 735 -11.37 -9.23 12.97
CA ALA A 735 -10.47 -9.53 14.08
C ALA A 735 -10.16 -8.27 14.90
N ILE A 736 -9.99 -7.12 14.24
CA ILE A 736 -9.75 -5.84 14.92
C ILE A 736 -10.95 -5.47 15.81
N TYR A 737 -12.19 -5.53 15.29
CA TYR A 737 -13.38 -5.19 16.08
C TYR A 737 -13.64 -6.16 17.24
N VAL A 738 -13.34 -7.46 17.09
CA VAL A 738 -13.45 -8.43 18.18
C VAL A 738 -12.43 -8.17 19.29
N MET A 739 -11.25 -7.63 18.95
CA MET A 739 -10.22 -7.30 19.93
C MET A 739 -10.52 -6.03 20.73
N ILE A 740 -11.32 -5.10 20.21
CA ILE A 740 -11.63 -3.83 20.92
C ILE A 740 -12.30 -4.10 22.28
N PRO A 741 -13.40 -4.89 22.40
CA PRO A 741 -13.97 -5.23 23.70
C PRO A 741 -13.00 -5.97 24.62
N PHE A 742 -12.17 -6.87 24.06
CA PHE A 742 -11.17 -7.63 24.84
C PHE A 742 -10.11 -6.71 25.46
N LEU A 743 -9.84 -5.56 24.85
CA LEU A 743 -8.93 -4.55 25.39
C LEU A 743 -9.64 -3.56 26.32
N LEU A 744 -10.89 -3.20 26.03
CA LEU A 744 -11.67 -2.28 26.84
C LEU A 744 -12.08 -2.90 28.18
N VAL A 745 -12.61 -4.12 28.20
CA VAL A 745 -13.14 -4.73 29.44
C VAL A 745 -12.12 -4.77 30.58
N PRO A 746 -10.85 -5.21 30.38
CA PRO A 746 -9.83 -5.13 31.42
C PRO A 746 -9.55 -3.69 31.87
N GLN A 747 -9.48 -2.73 30.95
CA GLN A 747 -9.30 -1.32 31.28
C GLN A 747 -10.46 -0.82 32.16
N LEU A 748 -11.69 -1.27 31.94
CA LEU A 748 -12.84 -0.87 32.74
C LEU A 748 -12.82 -1.49 34.14
N LEU A 749 -12.63 -2.82 34.21
CA LEU A 749 -12.65 -3.57 35.46
C LEU A 749 -11.52 -3.16 36.40
N LEU A 750 -10.33 -2.93 35.87
CA LEU A 750 -9.11 -2.67 36.63
C LEU A 750 -8.79 -1.17 36.75
N SER A 751 -9.81 -0.31 36.58
CA SER A 751 -9.72 1.14 36.72
C SER A 751 -9.68 1.64 38.18
N GLY A 752 -10.11 0.79 39.13
CA GLY A 752 -10.28 1.15 40.55
C GLY A 752 -11.69 1.64 40.91
N VAL A 753 -12.57 1.84 39.91
CA VAL A 753 -13.95 2.31 40.13
C VAL A 753 -14.92 1.16 40.35
N ILE A 754 -14.83 0.13 39.50
CA ILE A 754 -15.72 -1.05 39.58
C ILE A 754 -15.20 -2.03 40.63
N VAL A 755 -13.88 -2.28 40.62
CA VAL A 755 -13.20 -3.16 41.58
C VAL A 755 -12.30 -2.30 42.45
N ASP A 756 -12.64 -2.23 43.73
CA ASP A 756 -11.87 -1.54 44.77
C ASP A 756 -10.52 -2.26 44.96
N PHE A 757 -9.42 -1.53 44.79
CA PHE A 757 -8.07 -2.07 44.87
C PHE A 757 -7.70 -2.60 46.24
N ASN A 758 -8.29 -2.04 47.29
CA ASN A 758 -8.07 -2.45 48.67
C ASN A 758 -8.79 -3.77 49.01
N LYS A 759 -9.77 -4.18 48.20
CA LYS A 759 -10.61 -5.37 48.41
C LYS A 759 -10.31 -6.49 47.42
N MET A 760 -9.19 -6.40 46.69
CA MET A 760 -8.73 -7.48 45.83
C MET A 760 -8.18 -8.65 46.65
N ASN A 761 -7.88 -9.76 45.97
CA ASN A 761 -7.18 -10.89 46.57
C ASN A 761 -5.89 -10.41 47.27
N TYR A 762 -5.65 -10.88 48.50
CA TYR A 762 -4.52 -10.47 49.37
C TYR A 762 -3.14 -10.58 48.71
N SER A 763 -2.99 -11.44 47.69
CA SER A 763 -1.75 -11.59 46.92
C SER A 763 -1.43 -10.41 45.99
N ILE A 764 -2.42 -9.56 45.69
CA ILE A 764 -2.32 -8.46 44.72
C ILE A 764 -2.69 -7.12 45.38
N ALA A 765 -3.59 -7.13 46.37
CA ALA A 765 -4.04 -5.93 47.07
C ALA A 765 -2.91 -5.32 47.90
N SER A 766 -2.80 -3.99 47.87
CA SER A 766 -1.92 -3.20 48.72
C SER A 766 -2.63 -1.91 49.09
N TYR A 767 -2.49 -1.49 50.34
CA TYR A 767 -3.05 -0.22 50.84
C TYR A 767 -2.11 0.96 50.64
N ASP A 768 -0.82 0.69 50.36
CA ASP A 768 0.21 1.73 50.22
C ASP A 768 0.36 2.20 48.78
N HIS A 769 0.07 1.30 47.84
CA HIS A 769 0.17 1.60 46.43
C HIS A 769 -0.89 0.85 45.64
N THR A 770 -1.24 1.44 44.51
CA THR A 770 -2.08 0.76 43.50
C THR A 770 -1.40 -0.50 42.95
N PRO A 771 -2.16 -1.57 42.64
CA PRO A 771 -1.60 -2.82 42.15
C PRO A 771 -1.00 -2.66 40.75
N LEU A 772 0.05 -3.43 40.45
CA LEU A 772 0.77 -3.35 39.17
C LEU A 772 -0.15 -3.56 37.95
N ILE A 773 -1.13 -4.42 38.07
CA ILE A 773 -2.13 -4.66 37.02
C ILE A 773 -2.96 -3.40 36.77
N GLY A 774 -3.29 -2.64 37.82
CA GLY A 774 -3.94 -1.34 37.70
C GLY A 774 -2.99 -0.24 37.22
N ASP A 775 -1.68 -0.32 37.51
CA ASP A 775 -0.64 0.60 36.98
C ASP A 775 -0.51 0.46 35.46
N ALA A 776 -0.77 -0.73 34.92
CA ALA A 776 -0.79 -0.99 33.49
C ALA A 776 -2.04 -0.44 32.76
N MET A 777 -3.09 -0.04 33.48
CA MET A 777 -4.35 0.45 32.89
C MET A 777 -4.39 1.98 32.83
N VAL A 778 -4.51 2.53 31.62
CA VAL A 778 -4.59 3.98 31.39
C VAL A 778 -5.89 4.58 31.92
N SER A 779 -6.98 3.80 31.89
CA SER A 779 -8.27 4.19 32.46
C SER A 779 -8.16 4.62 33.92
N ARG A 780 -7.34 3.92 34.71
CA ARG A 780 -7.09 4.23 36.12
C ARG A 780 -6.43 5.59 36.29
N TRP A 781 -5.33 5.82 35.57
CA TRP A 781 -4.59 7.09 35.63
C TRP A 781 -5.46 8.27 35.21
N SER A 782 -6.26 8.09 34.15
CA SER A 782 -7.20 9.09 33.66
C SER A 782 -8.31 9.38 34.66
N TYR A 783 -8.92 8.36 35.25
CA TYR A 783 -10.02 8.54 36.20
C TYR A 783 -9.54 9.19 37.50
N GLU A 784 -8.43 8.71 38.07
CA GLU A 784 -7.83 9.29 39.26
C GLU A 784 -7.48 10.76 39.05
N ALA A 785 -6.90 11.10 37.89
CA ALA A 785 -6.56 12.49 37.56
C ALA A 785 -7.81 13.38 37.52
N LEU A 786 -8.90 12.91 36.91
CA LEU A 786 -10.16 13.66 36.85
C LEU A 786 -10.80 13.83 38.22
N ALA A 787 -10.93 12.74 38.98
CA ALA A 787 -11.58 12.74 40.29
C ALA A 787 -10.81 13.62 41.30
N VAL A 788 -9.49 13.44 41.39
CA VAL A 788 -8.63 14.23 42.27
C VAL A 788 -8.61 15.69 41.85
N ASN A 789 -8.51 16.00 40.54
CA ASN A 789 -8.50 17.39 40.06
C ASN A 789 -9.83 18.10 40.34
N GLN A 790 -10.95 17.41 40.13
CA GLN A 790 -12.28 17.95 40.43
C GLN A 790 -12.46 18.29 41.92
N TYR A 791 -11.80 17.55 42.82
CA TYR A 791 -11.85 17.81 44.26
C TYR A 791 -10.85 18.87 44.73
N THR A 792 -9.59 18.77 44.30
CA THR A 792 -8.48 19.57 44.82
C THR A 792 -8.40 20.98 44.21
N ASN A 793 -8.62 21.09 42.89
CA ASN A 793 -8.32 22.30 42.13
C ASN A 793 -9.57 23.10 41.71
N ASN A 794 -10.78 22.71 42.14
CA ASN A 794 -11.97 23.51 41.88
C ASN A 794 -11.86 24.89 42.54
N SER A 795 -12.62 25.87 42.01
CA SER A 795 -12.54 27.28 42.42
C SER A 795 -12.80 27.52 43.91
N TYR A 796 -13.46 26.60 44.62
CA TYR A 796 -13.69 26.69 46.06
C TYR A 796 -12.56 26.03 46.87
N ARG A 797 -12.30 24.74 46.62
CA ARG A 797 -11.35 23.92 47.40
C ARG A 797 -9.89 24.34 47.23
N LYS A 798 -9.52 24.95 46.11
CA LYS A 798 -8.16 25.46 45.89
C LYS A 798 -7.69 26.44 46.98
N HIS A 799 -8.61 27.13 47.65
CA HIS A 799 -8.29 28.06 48.74
C HIS A 799 -7.96 27.39 50.08
N PHE A 800 -8.36 26.12 50.26
CA PHE A 800 -8.36 25.42 51.55
C PHE A 800 -7.56 24.13 51.55
N PHE A 801 -7.36 23.51 50.38
CA PHE A 801 -6.90 22.12 50.29
C PHE A 801 -5.58 21.86 51.00
N ASP A 802 -4.59 22.75 50.86
CA ASP A 802 -3.29 22.60 51.53
C ASP A 802 -3.42 22.66 53.07
N GLN A 803 -4.26 23.55 53.60
CA GLN A 803 -4.52 23.65 55.04
C GLN A 803 -5.37 22.45 55.53
N GLU A 804 -6.29 21.95 54.71
CA GLU A 804 -7.06 20.74 55.02
C GLU A 804 -6.17 19.50 55.05
N LEU A 805 -5.20 19.40 54.14
CA LEU A 805 -4.20 18.34 54.12
C LEU A 805 -3.39 18.31 55.43
N GLU A 806 -2.90 19.47 55.86
CA GLU A 806 -2.13 19.60 57.10
C GLU A 806 -2.99 19.32 58.35
N LYS A 807 -4.19 19.91 58.43
CA LYS A 807 -5.10 19.66 59.55
C LYS A 807 -5.47 18.19 59.68
N ASN A 808 -5.78 17.51 58.58
CA ASN A 808 -6.21 16.11 58.63
C ASN A 808 -5.05 15.16 58.93
N SER A 809 -3.83 15.44 58.47
CA SER A 809 -2.66 14.61 58.83
C SER A 809 -2.33 14.70 60.32
N TRP A 810 -2.34 15.90 60.91
CA TRP A 810 -2.17 16.09 62.36
C TRP A 810 -3.36 15.58 63.17
N GLY A 811 -4.58 15.68 62.62
CA GLY A 811 -5.78 15.11 63.21
C GLY A 811 -5.68 13.59 63.31
N PHE A 812 -5.29 12.92 62.22
CA PHE A 812 -5.03 11.48 62.23
C PHE A 812 -3.99 11.11 63.27
N ALA A 813 -2.88 11.85 63.29
CA ALA A 813 -1.79 11.60 64.22
C ALA A 813 -2.23 11.70 65.70
N THR A 814 -3.09 12.69 66.01
CA THR A 814 -3.57 12.96 67.38
C THR A 814 -4.66 12.01 67.85
N TYR A 815 -5.65 11.71 67.00
CA TYR A 815 -6.86 11.01 67.39
C TYR A 815 -6.85 9.51 67.08
N TYR A 816 -6.01 9.06 66.14
CA TYR A 816 -5.95 7.66 65.72
C TYR A 816 -4.56 7.05 65.99
N PHE A 817 -3.49 7.64 65.46
CA PHE A 817 -2.14 7.08 65.57
C PHE A 817 -1.63 6.99 67.02
N LEU A 818 -1.62 8.10 67.77
CA LEU A 818 -1.11 8.09 69.16
C LEU A 818 -1.93 7.19 70.10
N PRO A 819 -3.29 7.19 70.06
CA PRO A 819 -4.07 6.24 70.85
C PRO A 819 -3.84 4.78 70.45
N GLU A 820 -3.62 4.49 69.17
CA GLU A 820 -3.32 3.12 68.72
C GLU A 820 -1.92 2.69 69.17
N LEU A 821 -0.94 3.59 69.12
CA LEU A 821 0.39 3.35 69.68
C LEU A 821 0.32 3.08 71.18
N GLU A 822 -0.48 3.84 71.93
CA GLU A 822 -0.73 3.59 73.36
C GLU A 822 -1.36 2.21 73.59
N LYS A 823 -2.35 1.80 72.77
CA LYS A 823 -2.92 0.45 72.82
C LYS A 823 -1.87 -0.63 72.55
N LEU A 824 -1.01 -0.45 71.55
CA LEU A 824 0.04 -1.41 71.20
C LEU A 824 1.09 -1.54 72.31
N VAL A 825 1.47 -0.43 72.96
CA VAL A 825 2.37 -0.45 74.13
C VAL A 825 1.74 -1.22 75.29
N ASN A 826 0.45 -0.98 75.57
CA ASN A 826 -0.28 -1.73 76.61
C ASN A 826 -0.46 -3.21 76.24
N ALA A 827 -0.70 -3.51 74.96
CA ALA A 827 -0.80 -4.88 74.47
C ALA A 827 0.52 -5.63 74.64
N HIS A 828 1.65 -5.02 74.25
CA HIS A 828 2.98 -5.58 74.45
C HIS A 828 3.26 -5.85 75.94
N LYS A 829 2.97 -4.87 76.81
CA LYS A 829 3.08 -5.04 78.28
C LYS A 829 2.25 -6.22 78.78
N SER A 830 0.99 -6.34 78.34
CA SER A 830 0.10 -7.41 78.77
C SER A 830 0.55 -8.80 78.29
N LEU A 831 1.17 -8.88 77.10
CA LEU A 831 1.72 -10.12 76.55
C LEU A 831 2.99 -10.56 77.28
N GLU A 832 3.86 -9.61 77.67
CA GLU A 832 5.00 -9.89 78.54
C GLU A 832 4.56 -10.35 79.94
N GLU A 833 3.58 -9.66 80.55
CA GLU A 833 3.01 -10.07 81.86
C GLU A 833 2.34 -11.45 81.81
N ALA A 834 1.81 -11.85 80.64
CA ALA A 834 1.19 -13.15 80.41
C ALA A 834 2.18 -14.27 80.00
N ASN A 835 3.50 -14.02 80.02
CA ASN A 835 4.56 -14.94 79.58
C ASN A 835 4.41 -15.41 78.11
N LYS A 836 3.81 -14.60 77.24
CA LYS A 836 3.69 -14.87 75.79
C LYS A 836 4.75 -14.10 74.99
N THR A 837 6.02 -14.44 75.21
CA THR A 837 7.18 -13.73 74.64
C THR A 837 7.18 -13.71 73.11
N ASP A 838 6.79 -14.82 72.46
CA ASP A 838 6.78 -14.92 71.00
C ASP A 838 5.76 -13.96 70.35
N GLU A 839 4.60 -13.75 70.98
CA GLU A 839 3.58 -12.81 70.49
C GLU A 839 3.99 -11.35 70.76
N ALA A 840 4.68 -11.08 71.87
CA ALA A 840 5.18 -9.75 72.23
C ALA A 840 6.31 -9.30 71.28
N ASP A 841 7.25 -10.20 70.96
CA ASP A 841 8.39 -9.91 70.07
C ASP A 841 7.95 -9.53 68.64
N LEU A 842 6.81 -10.04 68.18
CA LEU A 842 6.23 -9.66 66.87
C LEU A 842 5.81 -8.17 66.82
N LEU A 843 5.51 -7.55 67.96
CA LEU A 843 5.08 -6.14 68.02
C LEU A 843 6.25 -5.15 68.15
N LYS A 844 7.43 -5.60 68.61
CA LYS A 844 8.61 -4.74 68.83
C LYS A 844 9.04 -3.93 67.60
N PRO A 845 9.12 -4.50 66.37
CA PRO A 845 9.46 -3.73 65.18
C PRO A 845 8.45 -2.62 64.84
N LEU A 846 7.14 -2.90 65.02
CA LEU A 846 6.06 -1.95 64.79
C LEU A 846 6.11 -0.80 65.81
N LEU A 847 6.36 -1.12 67.08
CA LEU A 847 6.52 -0.14 68.15
C LEU A 847 7.73 0.75 67.89
N TYR A 848 8.90 0.17 67.59
CA TYR A 848 10.13 0.92 67.30
C TYR A 848 9.92 1.94 66.18
N ASN A 849 9.37 1.49 65.05
CA ASN A 849 9.09 2.36 63.90
C ASN A 849 8.08 3.47 64.24
N SER A 850 7.03 3.15 65.01
CA SER A 850 6.02 4.12 65.42
C SER A 850 6.60 5.17 66.39
N PHE A 851 7.44 4.76 67.33
CA PHE A 851 8.18 5.69 68.20
C PHE A 851 9.19 6.53 67.43
N SER A 852 9.86 5.97 66.42
CA SER A 852 10.75 6.73 65.53
C SER A 852 9.99 7.85 64.79
N GLN A 853 8.75 7.60 64.37
CA GLN A 853 7.90 8.65 63.79
C GLN A 853 7.57 9.75 64.80
N VAL A 854 7.23 9.41 66.05
CA VAL A 854 6.99 10.39 67.13
C VAL A 854 8.26 11.20 67.42
N ASN A 855 9.42 10.54 67.46
CA ASN A 855 10.72 11.15 67.75
C ASN A 855 11.10 12.21 66.72
N SER A 856 10.71 12.03 65.45
CA SER A 856 10.96 13.02 64.38
C SER A 856 10.27 14.37 64.62
N VAL A 857 9.20 14.40 65.40
CA VAL A 857 8.42 15.62 65.71
C VAL A 857 8.74 16.17 67.10
N MET A 858 8.98 15.29 68.07
CA MET A 858 9.12 15.66 69.48
C MET A 858 10.55 15.99 69.92
N HIS A 859 11.58 15.60 69.15
CA HIS A 859 13.01 15.70 69.53
C HIS A 859 13.26 15.17 70.96
N PRO A 860 13.35 13.84 71.16
CA PRO A 860 13.37 13.22 72.49
C PRO A 860 14.64 13.56 73.30
N SER A 861 14.53 13.51 74.63
CA SER A 861 15.71 13.51 75.52
C SER A 861 16.50 12.21 75.41
N ASP A 862 17.79 12.22 75.80
CA ASP A 862 18.69 11.06 75.72
C ASP A 862 18.10 9.80 76.40
N SER A 863 17.38 9.97 77.52
CA SER A 863 16.69 8.90 78.25
C SER A 863 15.54 8.25 77.47
N ILE A 864 14.82 9.03 76.67
CA ILE A 864 13.69 8.57 75.86
C ILE A 864 14.21 7.94 74.58
N PHE A 865 15.28 8.51 74.00
CA PHE A 865 15.97 7.92 72.87
C PHE A 865 16.52 6.51 73.22
N ALA A 866 17.20 6.38 74.37
CA ALA A 866 17.66 5.09 74.89
C ALA A 866 16.50 4.11 75.12
N ALA A 867 15.39 4.57 75.73
CA ALA A 867 14.19 3.74 75.92
C ALA A 867 13.58 3.24 74.61
N THR A 868 13.61 4.03 73.54
CA THR A 868 13.14 3.60 72.22
C THR A 868 14.14 2.69 71.51
N GLN A 869 15.44 2.80 71.77
CA GLN A 869 16.47 1.90 71.22
C GLN A 869 16.38 0.47 71.77
N LEU A 870 15.94 0.30 73.02
CA LEU A 870 15.74 -1.03 73.63
C LEU A 870 14.70 -1.89 72.88
N LEU A 871 13.79 -1.28 72.11
CA LEU A 871 12.84 -1.99 71.24
C LEU A 871 13.53 -2.65 70.03
N GLN A 872 14.74 -2.22 69.67
CA GLN A 872 15.53 -2.79 68.57
C GLN A 872 16.47 -3.91 69.05
N GLU A 873 16.86 -3.92 70.32
CA GLU A 873 17.92 -4.79 70.87
C GLU A 873 17.42 -6.08 71.53
N ASN A 874 16.14 -6.46 71.34
CA ASN A 874 15.51 -7.62 72.01
C ASN A 874 15.66 -7.61 73.54
N ALA A 875 15.64 -6.43 74.17
CA ALA A 875 15.68 -6.31 75.63
C ALA A 875 14.39 -6.88 76.26
N ALA A 876 14.54 -7.51 77.43
CA ALA A 876 13.46 -8.19 78.16
C ALA A 876 12.60 -7.26 79.04
N ASP A 877 13.13 -6.07 79.39
CA ASP A 877 12.44 -5.10 80.26
C ASP A 877 12.39 -3.72 79.60
N LEU A 878 11.23 -3.37 79.03
CA LEU A 878 10.98 -2.03 78.47
C LEU A 878 10.52 -1.06 79.58
N PRO A 879 10.98 0.21 79.58
CA PRO A 879 10.55 1.21 80.55
C PRO A 879 9.15 1.77 80.20
N TYR A 880 8.11 0.95 80.41
CA TYR A 880 6.72 1.28 80.10
C TYR A 880 6.21 2.61 80.68
N PRO A 881 6.51 2.98 81.94
CA PRO A 881 6.08 4.27 82.51
C PRO A 881 6.67 5.46 81.73
N THR A 882 7.96 5.39 81.40
CA THR A 882 8.66 6.43 80.64
C THR A 882 8.11 6.57 79.22
N LEU A 883 7.82 5.45 78.55
CA LEU A 883 7.19 5.46 77.22
C LEU A 883 5.77 6.04 77.26
N LYS A 884 4.98 5.72 78.30
CA LYS A 884 3.62 6.23 78.46
C LYS A 884 3.60 7.74 78.75
N ASP A 885 4.49 8.22 79.63
CA ASP A 885 4.62 9.66 79.92
C ASP A 885 5.09 10.45 78.69
N TYR A 886 5.96 9.85 77.88
CA TYR A 886 6.38 10.42 76.60
C TYR A 886 5.22 10.50 75.60
N LEU A 887 4.41 9.45 75.46
CA LEU A 887 3.21 9.48 74.61
C LEU A 887 2.18 10.51 75.08
N ALA A 888 2.00 10.68 76.40
CA ALA A 888 1.12 11.72 76.96
C ALA A 888 1.63 13.14 76.63
N SER A 889 2.95 13.33 76.67
CA SER A 889 3.61 14.58 76.27
C SER A 889 3.50 14.83 74.76
N ALA A 890 3.69 13.78 73.95
CA ALA A 890 3.51 13.82 72.51
C ALA A 890 2.08 14.18 72.13
N LYS A 891 1.08 13.58 72.79
CA LYS A 891 -0.34 13.89 72.58
C LYS A 891 -0.66 15.37 72.79
N LYS A 892 -0.13 16.00 73.85
CA LYS A 892 -0.30 17.45 74.08
C LYS A 892 0.33 18.29 72.96
N ARG A 893 1.53 17.94 72.52
CA ARG A 893 2.22 18.66 71.43
C ARG A 893 1.50 18.51 70.10
N TYR A 894 1.08 17.30 69.74
CA TYR A 894 0.33 17.00 68.52
C TYR A 894 -1.02 17.71 68.52
N GLN A 895 -1.74 17.73 69.65
CA GLN A 895 -2.98 18.47 69.79
C GLN A 895 -2.78 19.99 69.63
N LYS A 896 -1.66 20.54 70.13
CA LYS A 896 -1.31 21.95 69.89
C LYS A 896 -1.10 22.24 68.40
N ILE A 897 -0.33 21.41 67.70
CA ILE A 897 -0.06 21.57 66.26
C ILE A 897 -1.36 21.40 65.44
N TYR A 898 -2.21 20.44 65.82
CA TYR A 898 -3.53 20.26 65.21
C TYR A 898 -4.41 21.51 65.37
N ASN A 899 -4.44 22.11 66.56
CA ASN A 899 -5.20 23.34 66.80
C ASN A 899 -4.63 24.50 65.98
N GLU A 900 -3.30 24.67 65.93
CA GLU A 900 -2.64 25.68 65.09
C GLU A 900 -3.01 25.52 63.60
N ALA A 901 -3.01 24.28 63.08
CA ALA A 901 -3.42 23.98 61.71
C ALA A 901 -4.93 24.25 61.47
N ASN A 902 -5.78 23.96 62.46
CA ASN A 902 -7.21 24.24 62.39
C ASN A 902 -7.50 25.74 62.41
N ASP A 903 -6.78 26.51 63.23
CA ASP A 903 -6.89 27.97 63.29
C ASP A 903 -6.43 28.62 61.97
N ALA A 904 -5.36 28.10 61.37
CA ALA A 904 -4.92 28.53 60.03
C ALA A 904 -5.98 28.26 58.95
N LEU A 905 -6.69 27.13 59.01
CA LEU A 905 -7.80 26.82 58.12
C LEU A 905 -8.99 27.78 58.35
N ASN A 906 -9.36 28.04 59.60
CA ASN A 906 -10.43 28.97 59.95
C ASN A 906 -10.13 30.39 59.47
N ALA A 907 -8.88 30.85 59.61
CA ALA A 907 -8.45 32.15 59.10
C ALA A 907 -8.61 32.25 57.56
N LYS A 908 -8.30 31.18 56.82
CA LYS A 908 -8.56 31.13 55.37
C LYS A 908 -10.05 31.21 55.05
N TYR A 909 -10.90 30.56 55.85
CA TYR A 909 -12.34 30.58 55.66
C TYR A 909 -12.91 31.98 55.90
N GLU A 910 -12.48 32.65 56.96
CA GLU A 910 -12.84 34.04 57.25
C GLU A 910 -12.39 35.00 56.14
N LEU A 911 -11.18 34.85 55.61
CA LEU A 911 -10.71 35.65 54.47
C LEU A 911 -11.58 35.46 53.23
N LEU A 912 -12.00 34.22 52.93
CA LEU A 912 -12.90 33.97 51.81
C LEU A 912 -14.29 34.54 52.09
N LEU A 913 -14.81 34.41 53.31
CA LEU A 913 -16.09 34.99 53.71
C LEU A 913 -16.10 36.52 53.61
N GLN A 914 -14.99 37.18 53.97
CA GLN A 914 -14.81 38.62 53.80
C GLN A 914 -14.85 39.04 52.33
N SER A 915 -14.32 38.22 51.41
CA SER A 915 -14.43 38.49 49.96
C SER A 915 -15.88 38.50 49.45
N PHE A 916 -16.80 37.83 50.17
CA PHE A 916 -18.25 37.86 49.96
C PHE A 916 -18.98 38.86 50.87
N LYS A 917 -18.27 39.84 51.46
CA LYS A 917 -18.82 40.85 52.38
C LYS A 917 -19.50 40.28 53.64
N GLY A 918 -19.04 39.12 54.13
CA GLY A 918 -19.62 38.47 55.30
C GLY A 918 -20.90 37.66 55.03
N ASP A 919 -21.33 37.55 53.77
CA ASP A 919 -22.55 36.84 53.38
C ASP A 919 -22.29 35.32 53.29
N SER A 920 -22.74 34.59 54.32
CA SER A 920 -22.58 33.14 54.39
C SER A 920 -23.42 32.38 53.35
N GLU A 921 -24.55 32.93 52.92
CA GLU A 921 -25.41 32.29 51.92
C GLU A 921 -24.73 32.32 50.54
N LYS A 922 -24.13 33.46 50.15
CA LYS A 922 -23.35 33.55 48.91
C LYS A 922 -22.14 32.63 48.89
N LEU A 923 -21.47 32.47 50.03
CA LEU A 923 -20.36 31.53 50.16
C LEU A 923 -20.82 30.06 50.01
N GLN A 924 -21.99 29.73 50.58
CA GLN A 924 -22.59 28.40 50.43
C GLN A 924 -23.02 28.15 48.99
N GLU A 925 -23.64 29.11 48.31
CA GLU A 925 -23.93 29.00 46.87
C GLU A 925 -22.67 28.81 46.03
N PHE A 926 -21.59 29.52 46.36
CA PHE A 926 -20.31 29.36 45.70
C PHE A 926 -19.78 27.93 45.90
N LYS A 927 -19.83 27.41 47.13
CA LYS A 927 -19.48 26.00 47.41
C LYS A 927 -20.35 25.02 46.61
N ASP A 928 -21.65 25.23 46.55
CA ASP A 928 -22.60 24.35 45.86
C ASP A 928 -22.43 24.33 44.33
N LYS A 929 -21.89 25.43 43.76
CA LYS A 929 -21.58 25.55 42.33
C LYS A 929 -20.30 24.82 41.91
N TYR A 930 -19.35 24.58 42.81
CA TYR A 930 -18.01 24.07 42.45
C TYR A 930 -17.61 22.75 43.14
N THR A 931 -18.33 22.32 44.17
CA THR A 931 -18.06 21.07 44.90
C THR A 931 -19.16 20.04 44.67
N ASN A 932 -18.84 18.76 44.81
CA ASN A 932 -19.80 17.67 44.72
C ASN A 932 -19.69 16.74 45.94
N LYS A 933 -20.81 16.52 46.63
CA LYS A 933 -20.84 15.76 47.89
C LYS A 933 -20.52 14.29 47.70
N LYS A 934 -21.03 13.66 46.64
CA LYS A 934 -20.80 12.24 46.37
C LYS A 934 -19.34 11.96 46.01
N LEU A 935 -18.73 12.83 45.20
CA LEU A 935 -17.31 12.76 44.89
C LEU A 935 -16.45 12.98 46.14
N GLU A 936 -16.79 13.95 46.98
CA GLU A 936 -16.11 14.18 48.26
C GLU A 936 -16.18 12.95 49.17
N LEU A 937 -17.35 12.33 49.28
CA LEU A 937 -17.54 11.12 50.07
C LEU A 937 -16.69 9.95 49.58
N LEU A 938 -16.58 9.79 48.25
CA LEU A 938 -15.78 8.73 47.63
C LEU A 938 -14.27 8.94 47.83
N LEU A 939 -13.78 10.18 47.72
CA LEU A 939 -12.35 10.48 47.87
C LEU A 939 -11.90 10.53 49.34
N ARG A 940 -12.79 10.90 50.26
CA ARG A 940 -12.51 10.91 51.70
C ARG A 940 -12.79 9.57 52.38
N ASP A 941 -13.51 8.64 51.74
CA ASP A 941 -13.93 7.38 52.34
C ASP A 941 -14.41 7.54 53.82
N LYS A 942 -15.21 8.59 54.07
CA LYS A 942 -15.48 9.09 55.43
C LYS A 942 -16.08 8.03 56.36
N TYR A 943 -16.83 7.10 55.79
CA TYR A 943 -17.53 6.03 56.50
C TYR A 943 -16.77 4.70 56.57
N SER A 944 -15.49 4.67 56.15
CA SER A 944 -14.65 3.49 56.31
C SER A 944 -14.56 3.07 57.78
N GLN A 945 -14.78 1.79 58.06
CA GLN A 945 -14.64 1.23 59.42
C GLN A 945 -13.17 1.17 59.85
N ASN A 946 -12.25 1.02 58.89
CA ASN A 946 -10.82 0.89 59.14
C ASN A 946 -10.13 2.24 58.95
N LYS A 947 -9.92 2.95 60.06
CA LYS A 947 -9.23 4.24 60.10
C LYS A 947 -7.70 4.13 60.11
N ILE A 948 -7.19 2.93 60.40
CA ILE A 948 -5.76 2.63 60.55
C ILE A 948 -5.46 1.37 59.73
N TYR A 949 -4.33 1.37 59.03
CA TYR A 949 -3.79 0.18 58.35
C TYR A 949 -2.34 -0.04 58.78
N ILE A 950 -1.95 -1.31 58.97
CA ILE A 950 -0.59 -1.68 59.34
C ILE A 950 0.05 -2.37 58.14
N SER A 951 1.18 -1.83 57.67
CA SER A 951 1.94 -2.39 56.55
C SER A 951 3.43 -2.16 56.80
N GLN A 952 4.27 -3.17 56.54
CA GLN A 952 5.72 -3.14 56.77
C GLN A 952 6.12 -2.65 58.18
N ASN A 953 5.39 -3.06 59.22
CA ASN A 953 5.61 -2.62 60.60
C ASN A 953 5.51 -1.09 60.78
N LEU A 954 4.64 -0.43 60.01
CA LEU A 954 4.31 0.99 60.14
C LEU A 954 2.79 1.16 60.23
N ILE A 955 2.36 2.13 61.04
CA ILE A 955 0.95 2.53 61.16
C ILE A 955 0.66 3.62 60.15
N HIS A 956 -0.33 3.39 59.28
CA HIS A 956 -0.69 4.29 58.18
C HIS A 956 -2.06 4.90 58.37
N GLN A 957 -2.21 6.12 57.85
CA GLN A 957 -3.48 6.82 57.76
C GLN A 957 -4.43 6.08 56.81
N GLY A 958 -5.47 5.46 57.38
CA GLY A 958 -6.60 4.89 56.64
C GLY A 958 -7.78 5.84 56.52
N ASP A 959 -7.83 6.87 57.37
CA ASP A 959 -8.85 7.91 57.35
C ASP A 959 -8.58 8.96 56.26
N GLU A 960 -9.58 9.25 55.44
CA GLU A 960 -9.52 10.30 54.41
C GLU A 960 -8.31 10.20 53.46
N PRO A 961 -8.26 9.19 52.57
CA PRO A 961 -7.08 8.87 51.77
C PRO A 961 -6.62 10.01 50.85
N ILE A 962 -7.51 10.89 50.41
CA ILE A 962 -7.15 12.11 49.65
C ILE A 962 -6.17 13.03 50.40
N TYR A 963 -6.20 13.00 51.74
CA TYR A 963 -5.31 13.79 52.60
C TYR A 963 -4.06 13.04 53.09
N ARG A 964 -3.91 11.76 52.70
CA ARG A 964 -2.71 10.99 52.99
C ARG A 964 -1.61 11.37 52.00
N LEU A 965 -0.39 11.59 52.50
CA LEU A 965 0.81 11.72 51.66
C LEU A 965 1.34 10.32 51.27
N PRO A 966 1.77 10.13 50.00
CA PRO A 966 2.39 8.87 49.59
C PRO A 966 3.66 8.55 50.38
N PHE A 967 3.86 7.26 50.67
CA PHE A 967 5.03 6.76 51.37
C PHE A 967 6.23 6.51 50.44
N GLU A 968 5.97 5.96 49.25
CA GLU A 968 7.02 5.64 48.28
C GLU A 968 7.41 6.88 47.46
N ASN A 969 8.72 7.13 47.36
CA ASN A 969 9.27 8.22 46.53
C ASN A 969 9.57 7.79 45.09
N ASN A 970 9.02 6.67 44.64
CA ASN A 970 9.24 6.09 43.30
C ASN A 970 8.11 6.40 42.30
N GLY A 971 7.17 7.27 42.68
CA GLY A 971 5.99 7.63 41.88
C GLY A 971 4.77 6.74 42.08
N ARG A 972 4.87 5.63 42.84
CA ARG A 972 3.72 4.81 43.23
C ARG A 972 3.06 5.40 44.47
N ALA A 973 1.74 5.45 44.45
CA ALA A 973 0.94 5.99 45.54
C ALA A 973 -0.35 5.18 45.70
N HIS A 974 -1.01 5.35 46.84
CA HIS A 974 -2.36 4.85 47.07
C HIS A 974 -3.34 5.54 46.12
N PHE A 975 -4.46 4.88 45.87
CA PHE A 975 -5.48 5.41 44.96
C PHE A 975 -6.10 6.69 45.55
N TYR A 976 -6.28 7.71 44.70
CA TYR A 976 -6.76 9.05 45.06
C TYR A 976 -5.77 9.92 45.84
N ALA A 977 -4.47 9.61 45.82
CA ALA A 977 -3.48 10.52 46.37
C ALA A 977 -3.52 11.89 45.66
N ALA A 978 -3.44 12.98 46.42
CA ALA A 978 -3.44 14.34 45.85
C ALA A 978 -2.11 14.73 45.19
N TYR A 979 -1.00 14.19 45.72
CA TYR A 979 0.35 14.39 45.21
C TYR A 979 1.05 13.05 45.02
N LYS A 980 2.07 13.04 44.16
CA LYS A 980 2.98 11.91 43.93
C LYS A 980 4.41 12.39 44.08
N PHE A 981 5.25 11.55 44.69
CA PHE A 981 6.65 11.86 44.95
C PHE A 981 7.56 11.11 44.00
N VAL A 982 8.48 11.83 43.34
CA VAL A 982 9.57 11.25 42.53
C VAL A 982 10.89 11.77 43.09
N GLY A 983 11.55 10.96 43.92
CA GLY A 983 12.63 11.42 44.78
C GLY A 983 12.15 12.57 45.67
N PRO A 984 12.80 13.75 45.66
CA PRO A 984 12.36 14.91 46.45
C PRO A 984 11.24 15.74 45.78
N LEU A 985 10.85 15.44 44.54
CA LEU A 985 9.88 16.26 43.80
C LEU A 985 8.44 15.91 44.19
N LYS A 986 7.70 16.90 44.71
CA LYS A 986 6.25 16.84 44.97
C LYS A 986 5.48 17.27 43.71
N ILE A 987 4.85 16.33 43.02
CA ILE A 987 4.13 16.58 41.76
C ILE A 987 2.61 16.39 41.98
N PRO A 988 1.74 17.32 41.57
CA PRO A 988 0.29 17.12 41.59
C PRO A 988 -0.14 15.92 40.74
N THR A 989 -1.10 15.14 41.23
CA THR A 989 -1.56 13.90 40.57
C THR A 989 -2.03 14.12 39.13
N ILE A 990 -2.67 15.24 38.81
CA ILE A 990 -3.07 15.58 37.44
C ILE A 990 -1.87 15.61 36.46
N ILE A 991 -0.79 16.29 36.83
CA ILE A 991 0.40 16.43 35.96
C ILE A 991 1.11 15.08 35.86
N PHE A 992 1.30 14.40 37.00
CA PHE A 992 1.97 13.10 37.02
C PHE A 992 1.23 12.07 36.17
N ASN A 993 -0.09 11.95 36.34
CA ASN A 993 -0.89 10.99 35.60
C ASN A 993 -0.92 11.31 34.11
N ALA A 994 -1.04 12.59 33.72
CA ALA A 994 -0.97 12.99 32.31
C ALA A 994 0.38 12.60 31.68
N LEU A 995 1.50 12.87 32.36
CA LEU A 995 2.83 12.45 31.89
C LEU A 995 2.94 10.94 31.74
N PHE A 996 2.37 10.17 32.66
CA PHE A 996 2.39 8.71 32.60
C PHE A 996 1.56 8.17 31.43
N ILE A 997 0.41 8.78 31.12
CA ILE A 997 -0.39 8.46 29.92
C ILE A 997 0.43 8.75 28.65
N TRP A 998 1.15 9.88 28.60
CA TRP A 998 2.02 10.21 27.48
C TRP A 998 3.23 9.28 27.36
N LEU A 999 3.76 8.76 28.47
CA LEU A 999 4.81 7.73 28.46
C LEU A 999 4.32 6.44 27.78
N PHE A 1000 3.13 5.94 28.13
CA PHE A 1000 2.53 4.78 27.47
C PHE A 1000 2.22 5.05 26.00
N THR A 1001 1.74 6.27 25.69
CA THR A 1001 1.53 6.72 24.30
C THR A 1001 2.86 6.67 23.53
N ALA A 1002 3.95 7.18 24.08
CA ALA A 1002 5.28 7.12 23.45
C ALA A 1002 5.76 5.68 23.25
N LEU A 1003 5.57 4.79 24.25
CA LEU A 1003 5.88 3.37 24.13
C LEU A 1003 5.12 2.73 22.94
N LEU A 1004 3.82 3.00 22.82
CA LEU A 1004 3.01 2.49 21.71
C LEU A 1004 3.40 3.06 20.34
N ALA A 1005 3.91 4.30 20.29
CA ALA A 1005 4.45 4.87 19.06
C ALA A 1005 5.72 4.12 18.62
N VAL A 1006 6.58 3.75 19.58
CA VAL A 1006 7.77 2.94 19.32
C VAL A 1006 7.39 1.53 18.85
N THR A 1007 6.42 0.87 19.51
CA THR A 1007 5.98 -0.47 19.08
C THR A 1007 5.37 -0.45 17.69
N LEU A 1008 4.66 0.62 17.34
CA LEU A 1008 4.09 0.82 16.01
C LEU A 1008 5.18 1.00 14.96
N TYR A 1009 6.18 1.85 15.22
CA TYR A 1009 7.27 2.12 14.28
C TYR A 1009 8.05 0.84 13.91
N PHE A 1010 8.26 -0.05 14.87
CA PHE A 1010 8.98 -1.31 14.68
C PHE A 1010 8.09 -2.49 14.28
N ASP A 1011 6.79 -2.29 14.05
CA ASP A 1011 5.80 -3.32 13.71
C ASP A 1011 5.84 -4.51 14.71
N VAL A 1012 6.03 -4.25 16.01
CA VAL A 1012 6.29 -5.30 17.02
C VAL A 1012 5.17 -6.33 17.07
N LEU A 1013 3.91 -5.88 17.16
CA LEU A 1013 2.74 -6.78 17.22
C LEU A 1013 2.68 -7.70 16.00
N ARG A 1014 2.93 -7.16 14.80
CA ARG A 1014 2.92 -7.93 13.56
C ARG A 1014 4.04 -8.96 13.51
N LYS A 1015 5.25 -8.60 13.95
CA LYS A 1015 6.38 -9.54 14.03
C LYS A 1015 6.09 -10.71 14.97
N VAL A 1016 5.46 -10.43 16.12
CA VAL A 1016 5.04 -11.48 17.06
C VAL A 1016 3.99 -12.41 16.42
N LEU A 1017 2.94 -11.85 15.82
CA LEU A 1017 1.88 -12.64 15.18
C LEU A 1017 2.40 -13.48 14.00
N THR A 1018 3.24 -12.89 13.15
CA THR A 1018 3.84 -13.62 12.01
C THR A 1018 4.84 -14.68 12.46
N ALA A 1019 5.56 -14.50 13.56
CA ALA A 1019 6.40 -15.54 14.15
C ALA A 1019 5.56 -16.74 14.63
N ILE A 1020 4.44 -16.48 15.31
CA ILE A 1020 3.49 -17.52 15.75
C ILE A 1020 2.90 -18.25 14.53
N GLN A 1021 2.52 -17.52 13.49
CA GLN A 1021 1.97 -18.11 12.27
C GLN A 1021 3.01 -18.95 11.52
N ARG A 1022 4.23 -18.44 11.32
CA ARG A 1022 5.33 -19.19 10.69
C ARG A 1022 5.64 -20.48 11.43
N TRP A 1023 5.64 -20.45 12.76
CA TRP A 1023 5.81 -21.64 13.60
C TRP A 1023 4.70 -22.68 13.37
N ARG A 1024 3.45 -22.22 13.22
CA ARG A 1024 2.30 -23.10 12.90
C ARG A 1024 2.38 -23.67 11.48
N GLU A 1025 2.74 -22.85 10.50
CA GLU A 1025 2.87 -23.24 9.09
C GLU A 1025 4.03 -24.22 8.84
N THR A 1026 5.18 -24.01 9.48
CA THR A 1026 6.30 -24.98 9.42
C THR A 1026 5.87 -26.34 9.98
N ARG A 1027 5.15 -26.36 11.12
CA ARG A 1027 4.61 -27.60 11.68
C ARG A 1027 3.58 -28.28 10.76
N GLN A 1028 2.76 -27.51 10.05
CA GLN A 1028 1.82 -28.04 9.06
C GLN A 1028 2.50 -28.52 7.77
N ALA A 1029 3.53 -27.82 7.29
CA ALA A 1029 4.34 -28.23 6.14
C ALA A 1029 5.08 -29.53 6.44
N GLU A 1030 5.68 -29.68 7.62
CA GLU A 1030 6.27 -30.95 8.07
C GLU A 1030 5.25 -32.09 8.11
N LEU A 1031 4.02 -31.83 8.54
CA LEU A 1031 2.93 -32.81 8.50
C LEU A 1031 2.53 -33.16 7.06
N ARG A 1032 2.43 -32.17 6.16
CA ARG A 1032 2.10 -32.38 4.74
C ARG A 1032 3.18 -33.16 4.00
N ASP A 1033 4.45 -32.82 4.20
CA ASP A 1033 5.57 -33.51 3.56
C ASP A 1033 5.67 -34.97 4.04
N ARG A 1034 5.40 -35.22 5.33
CA ARG A 1034 5.29 -36.60 5.85
C ARG A 1034 4.16 -37.41 5.20
N ILE A 1035 3.04 -36.76 4.88
CA ILE A 1035 1.89 -37.41 4.22
C ILE A 1035 2.13 -37.62 2.72
N PHE A 1036 2.74 -36.65 2.02
CA PHE A 1036 2.94 -36.70 0.56
C PHE A 1036 4.14 -37.55 0.12
N TYR A 1037 5.24 -37.57 0.89
CA TYR A 1037 6.44 -38.31 0.50
C TYR A 1037 6.58 -39.69 1.14
N ASN A 1038 5.79 -40.02 2.17
CA ASN A 1038 5.84 -41.34 2.81
C ASN A 1038 4.49 -41.80 3.40
N PRO A 1039 3.47 -42.08 2.55
CA PRO A 1039 2.15 -42.53 3.01
C PRO A 1039 2.20 -43.84 3.83
N MET A 1040 3.23 -44.67 3.65
CA MET A 1040 3.40 -45.92 4.42
C MET A 1040 3.82 -45.70 5.89
N ALA A 1041 4.42 -44.55 6.23
CA ALA A 1041 4.80 -44.26 7.62
C ALA A 1041 3.56 -44.06 8.51
N PHE A 1042 2.48 -43.49 7.95
CA PHE A 1042 1.21 -43.25 8.66
C PHE A 1042 0.43 -44.54 8.91
N MET A 1043 0.46 -45.50 7.97
CA MET A 1043 -0.15 -46.82 8.16
C MET A 1043 0.60 -47.70 9.19
N LYS A 1044 1.91 -47.47 9.38
CA LYS A 1044 2.71 -48.22 10.38
C LYS A 1044 2.49 -47.73 11.82
N SER A 1045 2.13 -46.47 12.06
CA SER A 1045 1.87 -45.96 13.41
C SER A 1045 0.55 -46.49 14.00
N ASP A 1046 -0.49 -46.68 13.18
CA ASP A 1046 -1.76 -47.24 13.65
C ASP A 1046 -1.71 -48.75 13.93
N ARG A 1047 -0.83 -49.49 13.23
CA ARG A 1047 -0.60 -50.91 13.55
C ARG A 1047 0.12 -51.13 14.89
N LYS A 1048 0.98 -50.19 15.33
CA LYS A 1048 1.66 -50.31 16.64
C LYS A 1048 0.78 -49.98 17.84
N ARG A 1049 -0.31 -49.20 17.68
CA ARG A 1049 -1.27 -48.93 18.76
C ARG A 1049 -2.24 -50.09 19.01
N LYS A 1050 -2.61 -50.87 17.98
CA LYS A 1050 -3.51 -52.02 18.13
C LYS A 1050 -2.89 -53.28 18.75
N PHE A 1051 -1.56 -53.35 18.90
CA PHE A 1051 -0.87 -54.51 19.48
C PHE A 1051 -0.45 -54.36 20.96
N ARG A 1052 -0.86 -53.28 21.65
CA ARG A 1052 -0.53 -53.04 23.07
C ARG A 1052 -1.70 -53.23 24.05
N GLN A 1053 -2.83 -53.75 23.59
CA GLN A 1053 -3.97 -54.08 24.45
C GLN A 1053 -4.38 -55.54 24.23
N ALA A 1054 -3.59 -56.46 24.80
CA ALA A 1054 -4.07 -57.80 25.14
C ALA A 1054 -3.93 -57.94 26.67
N PRO A 1055 -5.04 -58.08 27.42
CA PRO A 1055 -4.99 -58.18 28.86
C PRO A 1055 -4.53 -59.59 29.25
N THR A 1056 -3.41 -59.68 29.98
CA THR A 1056 -3.04 -60.89 30.70
C THR A 1056 -4.04 -61.12 31.82
N GLN A 1057 -4.92 -62.11 31.63
CA GLN A 1057 -5.71 -62.73 32.67
C GLN A 1057 -4.78 -63.36 33.72
N LYS A 1058 -4.96 -62.96 34.97
CA LYS A 1058 -4.75 -63.83 36.14
C LYS A 1058 -5.91 -63.58 37.11
N THR A 1059 -6.69 -64.62 37.32
CA THR A 1059 -7.60 -64.88 38.44
C THR A 1059 -7.06 -66.08 39.23
N PRO A 1060 -7.56 -66.39 40.44
CA PRO A 1060 -8.47 -65.63 41.29
C PRO A 1060 -7.77 -64.87 42.42
#